data_AF-A0A5N5NSK7-F1
#
_entry.id   AF-A0A5N5NSK7-F1
#
_cell.length_a   1.000
_cell.length_b   1.000
_cell.length_c   1.000
_cell.angle_alpha   90.00
_cell.angle_beta   90.00
_cell.angle_gamma   90.00
#
_symmetry.space_group_name_H-M   'P 1'
#
loop_
_entity.id
_entity.type
_entity.pdbx_description
1 polymer ?
#
loop_
_entity_poly.entity_id
_entity_poly.type
_entity_poly.pdbx_seq_one_letter_code
_entity_poly.pdbx_strand_id
1 'polypeptide(L)'
;MYRFVGRRASGRSGISAEKLVASISLMSNSIRERLERLAHGTLSSTEVLILSTASAAVFACSIWYLRRMAPDRSAGTDTAPKEKNVKIFASPQSESYDPKTTDPALLKKHSEYKSYTTSRFTYSGLRIFYRRHTQADQLPNTPPLPLLVCLHGLGGSVAQFHPLLTSLTNISNCLAIDLPGCGASDFTETSWDAYKTDALVELLELIIEDYRDKAAGQGVVLIAHSMGCSLGAHLASKAAPHTTDLHNHVMGLVAICPESGPPTEQQVSFFRKLLWIPGPLFDLWRAWDRRGGPESASVRRFVGADADTEAKRLQHLYNNQSRTSVWRRMASGCLPVYENGVPKGGLPGKEVWAGLDIPVYLIGGELDNVTKPAEVGKIVEILKVGAAASDSEPEHQGIVDAAAPVDTTDANASVGKAQSITDITEDDFTRDRRLNNTDESQEDPDPSTPSEPSSEVPPLPQHPKKVVKFIILPAPATHALLYTPSTARVLAGLVSDFLASHVSGRLSLGWQLQYLSLEGKWDVKNLEKWKKVAPVSEPIAGVFRAMKTLRELDETHTPSVFVKNWGHVIKDIVDISHDSPVYDPRGLETGGVQYHKLPTVSKIPPTDVEVNVFIATVDRLREEQKKRAQEQNWDKDYVIGVHCHYGFNRTGYFIVCYIIERCGYSVKDAIDAFAKARPNGIRHSHFLDNLHLRSDPRRASLDSVEADEEDALLRRAASSPSSRRFREWVLFTWAFIATVAVIVLAVFFQHRQQTSPSHDDSTSPSSKRNLIFMVSDGMGPTSLSMTRSFRQLVDGLPIDDTLVLDRHFWGTSRTRSSSSLVTDSAAGATAFSCGRKSYNGAIAVDPDHQPCGTNDEIALQEVGEGVLGRSVDLMFGGGRCRFLPNSTEGSCRGDDVDVAALAQEKHGWTYADDRAGFEAMAGGKNVSLPALGLFASGDVPFEIDRRGMGDVYPSLSEMAGTAIKALADATKDSDKGFFLMIEGSRIDHAGHFNDPAAQVREVLEYDATFQLVLDFLEESDTEGVLVATSDHETGGLATAWQTPGQLPVYDWHPSVLAKADASAEYLAALLNEHASSISEEVSKDSSSLKDWINTNLVIQRLGVANALDEELEALAANPGAAVPLFAGLVSRRARIGWSTGGHSAVDVNVYSSGGKGTEKIRGNVENTDIGKFLREYLSVDVDEITKELREKMDMGSLPVGMMGGERVGEGMHVGL
;
A
#
# COMPACT_ATOMS: atom_id res chain seq x y z
N MET A 1 28.55 61.97 -17.94
CA MET A 1 29.74 62.56 -17.28
C MET A 1 30.79 61.45 -17.18
N TYR A 2 32.00 61.69 -17.70
CA TYR A 2 33.24 60.86 -17.69
C TYR A 2 33.23 59.51 -18.46
N ARG A 3 33.91 59.33 -19.63
CA ARG A 3 35.38 59.30 -19.96
C ARG A 3 36.14 58.13 -19.28
N PHE A 4 37.08 57.37 -19.86
CA PHE A 4 37.69 57.20 -21.20
C PHE A 4 38.75 56.04 -21.08
N VAL A 5 39.12 55.38 -22.19
CA VAL A 5 40.38 54.60 -22.47
C VAL A 5 40.59 53.22 -21.76
N GLY A 6 41.07 52.15 -22.42
CA GLY A 6 41.63 52.02 -23.77
C GLY A 6 41.95 50.59 -24.26
N ARG A 7 42.37 50.60 -25.53
CA ARG A 7 42.55 49.55 -26.56
C ARG A 7 43.61 48.46 -26.29
N ARG A 8 43.39 47.27 -26.87
CA ARG A 8 44.16 46.58 -27.96
C ARG A 8 43.59 45.16 -28.15
N ALA A 9 42.94 44.78 -29.26
CA ALA A 9 43.39 44.55 -30.64
C ALA A 9 44.12 43.19 -30.88
N SER A 10 43.38 42.27 -31.52
CA SER A 10 43.75 41.23 -32.52
C SER A 10 43.00 39.93 -32.21
N GLY A 11 42.15 39.33 -33.05
CA GLY A 11 41.95 39.42 -34.48
C GLY A 11 42.00 38.00 -35.04
N ARG A 12 40.87 37.30 -35.14
CA ARG A 12 40.66 36.21 -36.12
C ARG A 12 39.17 35.97 -36.34
N SER A 13 38.82 36.08 -37.62
CA SER A 13 37.52 36.02 -38.28
C SER A 13 36.60 34.85 -37.85
N GLY A 14 35.41 35.19 -37.35
CA GLY A 14 34.27 34.28 -37.28
C GLY A 14 33.54 34.25 -38.63
N ILE A 15 33.34 33.05 -39.18
CA ILE A 15 32.47 32.79 -40.32
C ILE A 15 31.03 32.83 -39.79
N SER A 16 30.14 33.62 -40.41
CA SER A 16 28.73 33.71 -39.96
C SER A 16 28.02 32.37 -40.12
N ALA A 17 27.14 32.04 -39.16
CA ALA A 17 26.37 30.80 -39.10
C ALA A 17 25.57 30.52 -40.39
N GLU A 18 25.20 31.57 -41.14
CA GLU A 18 24.48 31.46 -42.42
C GLU A 18 25.31 30.76 -43.52
N LYS A 19 26.64 30.92 -43.55
CA LYS A 19 27.49 30.23 -44.53
C LYS A 19 27.67 28.73 -44.22
N LEU A 20 27.59 28.35 -42.95
CA LEU A 20 27.68 26.95 -42.53
C LEU A 20 26.39 26.19 -42.86
N VAL A 21 25.23 26.83 -42.64
CA VAL A 21 23.92 26.25 -43.00
C VAL A 21 23.76 26.10 -44.51
N ALA A 22 24.22 27.08 -45.30
CA ALA A 22 24.22 26.95 -46.77
C ALA A 22 25.13 25.83 -47.27
N SER A 23 26.29 25.63 -46.64
CA SER A 23 27.24 24.56 -47.01
C SER A 23 26.72 23.17 -46.65
N ILE A 24 26.04 23.02 -45.51
CA ILE A 24 25.41 21.75 -45.09
C ILE A 24 24.21 21.40 -45.99
N SER A 25 23.44 22.39 -46.43
CA SER A 25 22.30 22.18 -47.34
C SER A 25 22.76 21.75 -48.75
N LEU A 26 23.86 22.33 -49.26
CA LEU A 26 24.51 21.91 -50.52
C LEU A 26 25.09 20.49 -50.43
N MET A 27 25.66 20.12 -49.28
CA MET A 27 26.21 18.77 -49.06
C MET A 27 25.10 17.71 -48.95
N SER A 28 23.97 18.07 -48.31
CA SER A 28 22.79 17.19 -48.18
C SER A 28 22.13 16.89 -49.54
N ASN A 29 22.00 17.89 -50.41
CA ASN A 29 21.45 17.69 -51.76
C ASN A 29 22.37 16.82 -52.64
N SER A 30 23.70 16.97 -52.53
CA SER A 30 24.68 16.12 -53.23
C SER A 30 24.67 14.66 -52.74
N ILE A 31 24.44 14.43 -51.44
CA ILE A 31 24.30 13.09 -50.86
C ILE A 31 22.98 12.44 -51.31
N ARG A 32 21.90 13.22 -51.41
CA ARG A 32 20.59 12.75 -51.87
C ARG A 32 20.61 12.29 -53.33
N GLU A 33 21.21 13.07 -54.23
CA GLU A 33 21.40 12.73 -55.65
C GLU A 33 22.24 11.45 -55.85
N ARG A 34 23.20 11.20 -54.94
CA ARG A 34 24.08 10.02 -55.00
C ARG A 34 23.45 8.77 -54.38
N LEU A 35 22.56 8.92 -53.39
CA LEU A 35 21.75 7.84 -52.84
C LEU A 35 20.65 7.38 -53.82
N GLU A 36 20.10 8.29 -54.63
CA GLU A 36 19.15 7.93 -55.71
C GLU A 36 19.81 7.08 -56.81
N ARG A 37 21.10 7.28 -57.09
CA ARG A 37 21.88 6.39 -57.99
C ARG A 37 22.21 5.04 -57.36
N LEU A 38 22.23 4.95 -56.03
CA LEU A 38 22.44 3.71 -55.27
C LEU A 38 21.23 2.76 -55.40
N ALA A 39 20.03 3.30 -55.62
CA ALA A 39 18.81 2.53 -55.87
C ALA A 39 18.75 1.88 -57.28
N HIS A 40 19.57 2.34 -58.22
CA HIS A 40 19.60 1.83 -59.62
C HIS A 40 20.75 0.85 -59.91
N GLY A 41 21.48 0.39 -58.90
CA GLY A 41 22.32 -0.80 -59.00
C GLY A 41 23.63 -0.66 -59.79
N THR A 42 24.17 0.55 -59.96
CA THR A 42 25.49 0.76 -60.58
C THR A 42 26.35 1.68 -59.72
N LEU A 43 27.27 1.12 -58.93
CA LEU A 43 28.28 1.89 -58.21
C LEU A 43 29.63 1.19 -58.25
N SER A 44 30.67 1.95 -58.57
CA SER A 44 32.06 1.48 -58.61
C SER A 44 32.77 1.69 -57.27
N SER A 45 33.82 0.92 -57.02
CA SER A 45 34.57 0.83 -55.76
C SER A 45 35.12 2.18 -55.25
N THR A 46 35.30 3.16 -56.14
CA THR A 46 35.81 4.50 -55.78
C THR A 46 34.76 5.39 -55.12
N GLU A 47 33.48 5.18 -55.38
CA GLU A 47 32.39 6.00 -54.84
C GLU A 47 32.00 5.58 -53.41
N VAL A 48 32.20 4.30 -53.06
CA VAL A 48 32.04 3.80 -51.67
C VAL A 48 33.09 4.39 -50.72
N LEU A 49 34.32 4.59 -51.21
CA LEU A 49 35.40 5.17 -50.42
C LEU A 49 35.14 6.66 -50.10
N ILE A 50 34.54 7.41 -51.03
CA ILE A 50 34.20 8.82 -50.85
C ILE A 50 33.03 9.00 -49.85
N LEU A 51 32.05 8.10 -49.86
CA LEU A 51 30.96 8.10 -48.85
C LEU A 51 31.48 7.76 -47.45
N SER A 52 32.39 6.79 -47.32
CA SER A 52 32.95 6.41 -46.02
C SER A 52 33.83 7.51 -45.39
N THR A 53 34.55 8.28 -46.22
CA THR A 53 35.41 9.38 -45.76
C THR A 53 34.60 10.62 -45.39
N ALA A 54 33.49 10.90 -46.08
CA ALA A 54 32.59 12.00 -45.74
C ALA A 54 31.87 11.77 -44.39
N SER A 55 31.46 10.54 -44.08
CA SER A 55 30.85 10.20 -42.79
C SER A 55 31.83 10.30 -41.62
N ALA A 56 33.11 9.93 -41.82
CA ALA A 56 34.15 10.07 -40.80
C ALA A 56 34.47 11.54 -40.49
N ALA A 57 34.44 12.43 -41.50
CA ALA A 57 34.68 13.86 -41.31
C ALA A 57 33.54 14.53 -40.52
N VAL A 58 32.29 14.17 -40.78
CA VAL A 58 31.12 14.66 -40.01
C VAL A 58 31.23 14.19 -38.55
N PHE A 59 31.59 12.93 -38.31
CA PHE A 59 31.76 12.38 -36.96
C PHE A 59 32.91 13.07 -36.18
N ALA A 60 34.03 13.35 -36.85
CA ALA A 60 35.16 14.06 -36.25
C ALA A 60 34.82 15.52 -35.92
N CYS A 61 34.04 16.22 -36.77
CA CYS A 61 33.56 17.58 -36.51
C CYS A 61 32.57 17.62 -35.34
N SER A 62 31.69 16.62 -35.20
CA SER A 62 30.77 16.50 -34.06
C SER A 62 31.51 16.25 -32.75
N ILE A 63 32.55 15.39 -32.74
CA ILE A 63 33.40 15.16 -31.56
C ILE A 63 34.20 16.41 -31.19
N TRP A 64 34.74 17.13 -32.18
CA TRP A 64 35.47 18.38 -31.95
C TRP A 64 34.56 19.48 -31.36
N TYR A 65 33.31 19.58 -31.82
CA TYR A 65 32.33 20.52 -31.28
C TYR A 65 31.92 20.17 -29.84
N LEU A 66 31.69 18.88 -29.55
CA LEU A 66 31.33 18.40 -28.19
C LEU A 66 32.49 18.52 -27.19
N ARG A 67 33.74 18.32 -27.62
CA ARG A 67 34.93 18.53 -26.76
C ARG A 67 35.16 19.99 -26.40
N ARG A 68 34.68 20.94 -27.19
CA ARG A 68 34.86 22.38 -26.97
C ARG A 68 33.76 23.01 -26.11
N MET A 69 32.69 22.26 -25.83
CA MET A 69 31.54 22.64 -25.00
C MET A 69 31.61 22.10 -23.56
N ALA A 70 32.66 21.35 -23.18
CA ALA A 70 32.85 20.87 -21.82
C ALA A 70 33.65 21.89 -20.97
N PRO A 71 33.18 22.32 -19.79
CA PRO A 71 33.93 23.25 -18.94
C PRO A 71 35.08 22.54 -18.22
N ASP A 72 36.23 23.23 -18.17
CA ASP A 72 37.46 22.84 -17.46
C ASP A 72 37.23 22.74 -15.94
N ARG A 73 37.68 21.64 -15.30
CA ARG A 73 37.71 21.51 -13.83
C ARG A 73 39.14 21.27 -13.36
N SER A 74 39.74 22.32 -12.80
CA SER A 74 40.90 22.21 -11.90
C SER A 74 40.79 23.24 -10.77
N ALA A 75 41.12 22.79 -9.56
CA ALA A 75 41.31 23.50 -8.29
C ALA A 75 40.05 23.99 -7.54
N GLY A 76 39.97 23.60 -6.25
CA GLY A 76 38.82 23.80 -5.37
C GLY A 76 38.89 25.04 -4.49
N THR A 77 37.77 25.33 -3.82
CA THR A 77 37.56 25.62 -2.39
C THR A 77 36.09 26.01 -2.20
N ASP A 78 35.62 25.86 -0.96
CA ASP A 78 34.27 26.03 -0.43
C ASP A 78 33.39 27.16 -0.98
N THR A 79 32.08 26.96 -0.70
CA THR A 79 30.93 27.88 -0.78
C THR A 79 30.02 27.71 -2.00
N ALA A 80 28.82 27.19 -1.73
CA ALA A 80 27.67 27.21 -2.63
C ALA A 80 27.19 28.67 -2.82
N PRO A 81 26.75 29.06 -4.03
CA PRO A 81 25.30 29.13 -4.24
C PRO A 81 24.79 28.90 -5.68
N LYS A 82 23.48 28.59 -5.72
CA LYS A 82 22.41 28.69 -6.75
C LYS A 82 22.73 29.26 -8.14
N GLU A 83 22.30 28.56 -9.21
CA GLU A 83 21.71 29.12 -10.44
C GLU A 83 20.95 28.03 -11.25
N LYS A 84 19.63 28.16 -11.38
CA LYS A 84 18.85 28.52 -12.60
C LYS A 84 19.01 27.56 -13.80
N ASN A 85 18.03 26.67 -13.98
CA ASN A 85 17.87 25.83 -15.16
C ASN A 85 16.96 26.49 -16.21
N VAL A 86 17.54 26.73 -17.39
CA VAL A 86 16.84 26.94 -18.65
C VAL A 86 16.41 25.57 -19.19
N LYS A 87 15.11 25.34 -19.38
CA LYS A 87 14.54 24.11 -19.96
C LYS A 87 14.67 24.14 -21.49
N ILE A 88 15.33 23.14 -22.08
CA ILE A 88 15.24 22.79 -23.50
C ILE A 88 14.99 21.27 -23.59
N PHE A 89 13.84 20.90 -24.17
CA PHE A 89 13.34 19.58 -24.62
C PHE A 89 13.47 18.37 -23.67
N ALA A 90 12.36 17.97 -23.04
CA ALA A 90 12.23 16.71 -22.30
C ALA A 90 11.98 15.52 -23.26
N SER A 91 12.86 14.51 -23.15
CA SER A 91 12.76 13.16 -23.73
C SER A 91 11.80 12.27 -22.89
N PRO A 92 11.45 11.05 -23.35
CA PRO A 92 10.56 10.13 -22.62
C PRO A 92 11.13 9.83 -21.22
N GLN A 93 10.23 9.72 -20.23
CA GLN A 93 10.50 9.50 -18.80
C GLN A 93 11.77 8.67 -18.54
N SER A 94 12.77 9.27 -17.89
CA SER A 94 13.92 8.51 -17.41
C SER A 94 13.49 7.68 -16.18
N GLU A 95 13.36 6.37 -16.34
CA GLU A 95 13.25 5.45 -15.20
C GLU A 95 14.42 5.71 -14.24
N SER A 96 14.11 6.02 -12.98
CA SER A 96 15.11 6.23 -11.93
C SER A 96 15.65 4.88 -11.47
N TYR A 97 16.96 4.68 -11.61
CA TYR A 97 17.65 3.47 -11.12
C TYR A 97 18.24 3.65 -9.71
N ASP A 98 17.84 4.70 -8.98
CA ASP A 98 18.33 4.94 -7.63
C ASP A 98 17.73 3.90 -6.65
N PRO A 99 18.55 3.13 -5.92
CA PRO A 99 18.06 2.24 -4.88
C PRO A 99 17.12 2.92 -3.87
N LYS A 100 17.38 4.19 -3.51
CA LYS A 100 16.55 4.92 -2.54
C LYS A 100 15.11 5.14 -3.02
N THR A 101 14.90 5.24 -4.34
CA THR A 101 13.57 5.39 -4.94
C THR A 101 12.95 4.03 -5.26
N THR A 102 13.74 3.07 -5.73
CA THR A 102 13.28 1.76 -6.23
C THR A 102 13.13 0.68 -5.15
N ASP A 103 13.66 0.86 -3.94
CA ASP A 103 13.57 -0.14 -2.87
C ASP A 103 12.11 -0.41 -2.41
N PRO A 104 11.77 -1.66 -2.06
CA PRO A 104 10.50 -2.03 -1.42
C PRO A 104 10.28 -1.35 -0.07
N ALA A 105 9.01 -1.15 0.31
CA ALA A 105 8.62 -0.47 1.56
C ALA A 105 9.24 -1.10 2.82
N LEU A 106 9.35 -2.44 2.86
CA LEU A 106 9.97 -3.17 3.98
C LEU A 106 11.41 -2.71 4.22
N LEU A 107 12.20 -2.55 3.15
CA LEU A 107 13.60 -2.11 3.26
C LEU A 107 13.68 -0.62 3.60
N LYS A 108 12.84 0.23 2.99
CA LYS A 108 12.79 1.67 3.29
C LYS A 108 12.49 1.97 4.76
N LYS A 109 11.59 1.19 5.38
CA LYS A 109 11.15 1.40 6.76
C LYS A 109 12.13 0.89 7.81
N HIS A 110 12.87 -0.17 7.52
CA HIS A 110 13.68 -0.90 8.50
C HIS A 110 15.19 -0.91 8.18
N SER A 111 15.65 0.02 7.32
CA SER A 111 17.08 0.20 7.06
C SER A 111 17.59 1.47 7.74
N GLU A 112 18.79 1.38 8.31
CA GLU A 112 19.55 2.50 8.85
C GLU A 112 20.92 2.60 8.17
N TYR A 113 21.58 3.76 8.32
CA TYR A 113 22.90 4.02 7.75
C TYR A 113 23.90 4.26 8.87
N LYS A 114 24.91 3.41 8.97
CA LYS A 114 25.94 3.48 10.01
C LYS A 114 27.35 3.46 9.43
N SER A 115 28.31 3.88 10.26
CA SER A 115 29.74 3.89 9.94
C SER A 115 30.48 2.95 10.87
N TYR A 116 31.41 2.16 10.33
CA TYR A 116 32.21 1.18 11.06
C TYR A 116 33.69 1.38 10.78
N THR A 117 34.51 1.35 11.84
CA THR A 117 35.97 1.40 11.75
C THR A 117 36.55 0.03 12.07
N THR A 118 37.17 -0.58 11.06
CA THR A 118 37.96 -1.82 11.19
C THR A 118 39.40 -1.48 11.60
N SER A 119 40.23 -2.50 11.85
CA SER A 119 41.66 -2.30 12.14
C SER A 119 42.44 -1.63 11.00
N ARG A 120 41.87 -1.60 9.79
CA ARG A 120 42.54 -1.14 8.56
C ARG A 120 41.86 0.06 7.89
N PHE A 121 40.53 0.12 7.91
CA PHE A 121 39.73 1.08 7.15
C PHE A 121 38.48 1.55 7.90
N THR A 122 38.02 2.75 7.60
CA THR A 122 36.72 3.27 8.05
C THR A 122 35.74 3.30 6.89
N TYR A 123 34.62 2.59 7.05
CA TYR A 123 33.52 2.56 6.10
C TYR A 123 32.39 3.43 6.63
N SER A 124 31.94 4.40 5.85
CA SER A 124 30.88 5.32 6.25
C SER A 124 29.64 5.13 5.38
N GLY A 125 28.46 5.31 5.98
CA GLY A 125 27.19 5.28 5.25
C GLY A 125 26.79 3.89 4.72
N LEU A 126 27.08 2.83 5.48
CA LEU A 126 26.65 1.47 5.14
C LEU A 126 25.17 1.28 5.47
N ARG A 127 24.38 0.80 4.50
CA ARG A 127 22.97 0.44 4.70
C ARG A 127 22.88 -0.89 5.44
N ILE A 128 22.23 -0.87 6.60
CA ILE A 128 21.94 -2.05 7.41
C ILE A 128 20.44 -2.17 7.60
N PHE A 129 19.86 -3.27 7.13
CA PHE A 129 18.48 -3.65 7.41
C PHE A 129 18.43 -4.46 8.70
N TYR A 130 17.62 -4.04 9.66
CA TYR A 130 17.37 -4.79 10.88
C TYR A 130 15.89 -4.78 11.25
N ARG A 131 15.31 -5.95 11.41
CA ARG A 131 13.93 -6.11 11.88
C ARG A 131 13.86 -7.17 12.99
N ARG A 132 13.43 -6.72 14.18
CA ARG A 132 13.11 -7.58 15.32
C ARG A 132 11.86 -8.41 15.01
N HIS A 133 11.83 -9.65 15.49
CA HIS A 133 10.67 -10.54 15.41
C HIS A 133 9.46 -9.90 16.10
N THR A 134 8.29 -9.90 15.45
CA THR A 134 7.11 -9.14 15.88
C THR A 134 6.53 -9.62 17.22
N GLN A 135 6.69 -10.90 17.53
CA GLN A 135 6.22 -11.52 18.77
C GLN A 135 7.38 -11.93 19.68
N ALA A 136 8.56 -11.31 19.51
CA ALA A 136 9.75 -11.64 20.32
C ALA A 136 9.47 -11.58 21.82
N ASP A 137 8.66 -10.61 22.28
CA ASP A 137 8.36 -10.43 23.71
C ASP A 137 7.44 -11.54 24.28
N GLN A 138 6.72 -12.26 23.41
CA GLN A 138 5.79 -13.34 23.78
C GLN A 138 6.44 -14.73 23.71
N LEU A 139 7.65 -14.85 23.14
CA LEU A 139 8.39 -16.10 23.01
C LEU A 139 9.45 -16.22 24.12
N PRO A 140 9.92 -17.44 24.47
CA PRO A 140 10.99 -17.65 25.43
C PRO A 140 12.28 -16.89 25.04
N ASN A 141 12.65 -15.89 25.83
CA ASN A 141 13.78 -14.98 25.55
C ASN A 141 15.11 -15.35 26.23
N THR A 142 15.18 -16.53 26.87
CA THR A 142 16.41 -17.02 27.53
C THR A 142 16.71 -18.45 27.10
N PRO A 143 17.73 -18.69 26.22
CA PRO A 143 18.41 -17.69 25.38
C PRO A 143 17.48 -17.16 24.26
N PRO A 144 17.75 -15.95 23.71
CA PRO A 144 16.93 -15.32 22.68
C PRO A 144 16.99 -16.07 21.34
N LEU A 145 15.99 -15.85 20.48
CA LEU A 145 15.97 -16.44 19.13
C LEU A 145 17.22 -16.07 18.32
N PRO A 146 17.77 -16.99 17.51
CA PRO A 146 18.97 -16.76 16.71
C PRO A 146 18.83 -15.61 15.70
N LEU A 147 19.84 -14.77 15.56
CA LEU A 147 19.87 -13.70 14.56
C LEU A 147 20.13 -14.28 13.16
N LEU A 148 19.21 -14.07 12.21
CA LEU A 148 19.38 -14.49 10.81
C LEU A 148 20.08 -13.37 10.03
N VAL A 149 21.23 -13.65 9.44
CA VAL A 149 22.06 -12.65 8.74
C VAL A 149 22.12 -12.95 7.24
N CYS A 150 21.61 -12.03 6.41
CA CYS A 150 21.65 -12.17 4.94
C CYS A 150 22.87 -11.47 4.32
N LEU A 151 23.65 -12.23 3.54
CA LEU A 151 24.89 -11.77 2.88
C LEU A 151 24.79 -11.90 1.36
N HIS A 152 24.83 -10.77 0.65
CA HIS A 152 24.72 -10.75 -0.82
C HIS A 152 26.06 -11.00 -1.53
N GLY A 153 25.96 -11.39 -2.81
CA GLY A 153 27.11 -11.66 -3.67
C GLY A 153 27.67 -10.45 -4.42
N LEU A 154 28.62 -10.72 -5.32
CA LEU A 154 29.33 -9.71 -6.10
C LEU A 154 28.38 -8.88 -6.97
N GLY A 155 28.35 -7.56 -6.73
CA GLY A 155 27.47 -6.65 -7.48
C GLY A 155 25.99 -6.74 -7.11
N GLY A 156 25.65 -7.49 -6.06
CA GLY A 156 24.31 -7.60 -5.49
C GLY A 156 24.00 -6.52 -4.46
N SER A 157 22.83 -6.66 -3.82
CA SER A 157 22.37 -5.82 -2.72
C SER A 157 21.34 -6.55 -1.84
N VAL A 158 21.03 -5.99 -0.67
CA VAL A 158 19.97 -6.49 0.23
C VAL A 158 18.59 -6.57 -0.45
N ALA A 159 18.35 -5.75 -1.49
CA ALA A 159 17.09 -5.77 -2.24
C ALA A 159 16.78 -7.14 -2.87
N GLN A 160 17.81 -7.92 -3.21
CA GLN A 160 17.65 -9.27 -3.76
C GLN A 160 17.09 -10.26 -2.74
N PHE A 161 17.30 -10.02 -1.43
CA PHE A 161 16.76 -10.87 -0.36
C PHE A 161 15.32 -10.52 0.02
N HIS A 162 14.71 -9.47 -0.54
CA HIS A 162 13.39 -8.99 -0.11
C HIS A 162 12.29 -10.09 -0.07
N PRO A 163 12.15 -10.97 -1.09
CA PRO A 163 11.16 -12.05 -1.04
C PRO A 163 11.40 -13.03 0.13
N LEU A 164 12.66 -13.32 0.42
CA LEU A 164 13.05 -14.22 1.52
C LEU A 164 12.85 -13.55 2.89
N LEU A 165 13.25 -12.28 3.04
CA LEU A 165 13.08 -11.50 4.27
C LEU A 165 11.62 -11.35 4.68
N THR A 166 10.71 -11.27 3.70
CA THR A 166 9.26 -11.20 3.96
C THR A 166 8.75 -12.45 4.71
N SER A 167 9.39 -13.60 4.50
CA SER A 167 9.05 -14.85 5.20
C SER A 167 9.82 -15.00 6.52
N LEU A 168 11.13 -14.76 6.50
CA LEU A 168 12.01 -15.02 7.65
C LEU A 168 11.80 -14.06 8.82
N THR A 169 11.33 -12.84 8.57
CA THR A 169 11.04 -11.86 9.64
C THR A 169 9.89 -12.27 10.57
N ASN A 170 9.09 -13.27 10.17
CA ASN A 170 8.05 -13.89 11.01
C ASN A 170 8.57 -15.10 11.81
N ILE A 171 9.84 -15.46 11.68
CA ILE A 171 10.44 -16.64 12.31
C ILE A 171 11.53 -16.23 13.29
N SER A 172 12.31 -15.19 12.98
CA SER A 172 13.32 -14.64 13.90
C SER A 172 13.72 -13.20 13.55
N ASN A 173 14.59 -12.63 14.38
CA ASN A 173 15.27 -11.37 14.12
C ASN A 173 16.12 -11.50 12.85
N CYS A 174 15.95 -10.56 11.91
CA CYS A 174 16.66 -10.58 10.63
C CYS A 174 17.55 -9.36 10.47
N LEU A 175 18.80 -9.59 10.09
CA LEU A 175 19.82 -8.60 9.74
C LEU A 175 20.22 -8.81 8.27
N ALA A 176 20.31 -7.75 7.47
CA ALA A 176 20.85 -7.83 6.11
C ALA A 176 21.73 -6.60 5.83
N ILE A 177 22.87 -6.81 5.17
CA ILE A 177 23.92 -5.80 5.08
C ILE A 177 24.25 -5.55 3.61
N ASP A 178 24.21 -4.29 3.18
CA ASP A 178 24.83 -3.89 1.91
C ASP A 178 26.33 -3.69 2.11
N LEU A 179 27.13 -4.44 1.36
CA LEU A 179 28.58 -4.25 1.33
C LEU A 179 28.96 -2.81 0.88
N PRO A 180 30.16 -2.31 1.21
CA PRO A 180 30.57 -0.94 0.88
C PRO A 180 30.35 -0.59 -0.60
N GLY A 181 29.62 0.49 -0.87
CA GLY A 181 29.28 0.94 -2.22
C GLY A 181 28.30 0.07 -3.02
N CYS A 182 27.78 -1.03 -2.46
CA CYS A 182 26.70 -1.83 -3.05
C CYS A 182 25.32 -1.30 -2.65
N GLY A 183 24.32 -1.50 -3.50
CA GLY A 183 22.96 -1.06 -3.24
C GLY A 183 22.89 0.41 -2.85
N ALA A 184 22.32 0.69 -1.68
CA ALA A 184 22.19 2.03 -1.14
C ALA A 184 23.36 2.45 -0.22
N SER A 185 24.34 1.57 0.05
CA SER A 185 25.55 1.92 0.81
C SER A 185 26.41 2.95 0.06
N ASP A 186 26.99 3.86 0.84
CA ASP A 186 27.92 4.87 0.32
C ASP A 186 29.26 4.23 -0.10
N PHE A 187 29.91 4.86 -1.08
CA PHE A 187 31.21 4.44 -1.60
C PHE A 187 32.29 5.43 -1.13
N THR A 188 32.54 5.46 0.19
CA THR A 188 33.47 6.41 0.81
C THR A 188 34.91 5.94 0.79
N GLU A 189 35.17 4.68 1.14
CA GLU A 189 36.50 4.08 1.07
C GLU A 189 36.74 3.53 -0.34
N THR A 190 37.80 4.02 -0.98
CA THR A 190 38.09 3.75 -2.40
C THR A 190 39.39 2.98 -2.63
N SER A 191 40.13 2.66 -1.56
CA SER A 191 41.27 1.75 -1.59
C SER A 191 40.86 0.38 -2.13
N TRP A 192 41.71 -0.23 -2.96
CA TRP A 192 41.45 -1.58 -3.47
C TRP A 192 41.58 -2.64 -2.36
N ASP A 193 42.40 -2.38 -1.34
CA ASP A 193 42.62 -3.28 -0.22
C ASP A 193 41.39 -3.39 0.71
N ALA A 194 40.53 -2.36 0.74
CA ALA A 194 39.30 -2.35 1.52
C ALA A 194 38.21 -3.31 0.98
N TYR A 195 38.39 -3.84 -0.23
CA TYR A 195 37.44 -4.78 -0.85
C TYR A 195 38.00 -6.19 -0.96
N LYS A 196 39.15 -6.46 -0.34
CA LYS A 196 39.66 -7.83 -0.19
C LYS A 196 38.76 -8.62 0.75
N THR A 197 38.69 -9.93 0.52
CA THR A 197 37.83 -10.86 1.28
C THR A 197 38.06 -10.75 2.79
N ASP A 198 39.30 -10.63 3.25
CA ASP A 198 39.65 -10.51 4.66
C ASP A 198 39.18 -9.19 5.29
N ALA A 199 39.31 -8.06 4.58
CA ALA A 199 38.81 -6.77 5.04
C ALA A 199 37.27 -6.72 5.12
N LEU A 200 36.58 -7.38 4.18
CA LEU A 200 35.12 -7.47 4.18
C LEU A 200 34.60 -8.42 5.28
N VAL A 201 35.29 -9.53 5.55
CA VAL A 201 34.96 -10.43 6.66
C VAL A 201 35.11 -9.71 7.99
N GLU A 202 36.22 -9.01 8.23
CA GLU A 202 36.45 -8.20 9.43
C GLU A 202 35.33 -7.15 9.64
N LEU A 203 34.91 -6.47 8.57
CA LEU A 203 33.79 -5.54 8.61
C LEU A 203 32.47 -6.23 9.01
N LEU A 204 32.16 -7.37 8.38
CA LEU A 204 30.94 -8.13 8.67
C LEU A 204 30.93 -8.65 10.11
N GLU A 205 32.07 -9.09 10.65
CA GLU A 205 32.20 -9.49 12.04
C GLU A 205 31.78 -8.37 13.00
N LEU A 206 32.32 -7.15 12.80
CA LEU A 206 31.99 -6.00 13.63
C LEU A 206 30.52 -5.61 13.54
N ILE A 207 29.93 -5.63 12.34
CA ILE A 207 28.52 -5.30 12.14
C ILE A 207 27.63 -6.34 12.82
N ILE A 208 27.87 -7.64 12.61
CA ILE A 208 27.03 -8.70 13.21
C ILE A 208 27.11 -8.64 14.74
N GLU A 209 28.31 -8.39 15.28
CA GLU A 209 28.52 -8.18 16.71
C GLU A 209 27.78 -6.95 17.27
N ASP A 210 27.57 -5.88 16.49
CA ASP A 210 26.82 -4.69 16.94
C ASP A 210 25.32 -4.97 17.16
N TYR A 211 24.73 -5.92 16.40
CA TYR A 211 23.30 -6.24 16.46
C TYR A 211 22.96 -7.49 17.26
N ARG A 212 23.95 -8.35 17.52
CA ARG A 212 23.75 -9.55 18.35
C ARG A 212 23.68 -9.18 19.82
N ASP A 213 22.75 -9.79 20.55
CA ASP A 213 22.73 -9.71 22.01
C ASP A 213 23.88 -10.53 22.61
N LYS A 214 25.02 -9.86 22.84
CA LYS A 214 26.24 -10.47 23.40
C LYS A 214 26.04 -10.92 24.84
N ALA A 215 25.28 -10.16 25.64
CA ALA A 215 25.08 -10.44 27.04
C ALA A 215 24.24 -11.71 27.23
N ALA A 216 23.25 -11.93 26.37
CA ALA A 216 22.43 -13.13 26.37
C ALA A 216 23.01 -14.30 25.57
N GLY A 217 24.20 -14.14 24.96
CA GLY A 217 24.86 -15.18 24.16
C GLY A 217 24.07 -15.60 22.91
N GLN A 218 23.35 -14.67 22.27
CA GLN A 218 22.50 -14.95 21.11
C GLN A 218 23.30 -15.60 19.97
N GLY A 219 22.80 -16.71 19.42
CA GLY A 219 23.42 -17.37 18.28
C GLY A 219 23.08 -16.70 16.94
N VAL A 220 23.87 -16.99 15.91
CA VAL A 220 23.77 -16.37 14.58
C VAL A 220 23.65 -17.43 13.49
N VAL A 221 22.77 -17.22 12.53
CA VAL A 221 22.66 -18.07 11.33
C VAL A 221 22.95 -17.24 10.11
N LEU A 222 23.86 -17.72 9.26
CA LEU A 222 24.28 -17.02 8.05
C LEU A 222 23.47 -17.55 6.85
N ILE A 223 22.84 -16.66 6.09
CA ILE A 223 22.12 -16.96 4.85
C ILE A 223 22.78 -16.16 3.74
N ALA A 224 23.45 -16.84 2.82
CA ALA A 224 24.38 -16.20 1.92
C ALA A 224 24.10 -16.58 0.47
N HIS A 225 24.38 -15.66 -0.46
CA HIS A 225 24.18 -15.87 -1.90
C HIS A 225 25.45 -15.61 -2.69
N SER A 226 25.79 -16.49 -3.65
CA SER A 226 26.93 -16.33 -4.57
C SER A 226 28.25 -16.09 -3.80
N MET A 227 29.04 -15.07 -4.14
CA MET A 227 30.24 -14.64 -3.40
C MET A 227 29.98 -14.44 -1.89
N GLY A 228 28.76 -14.08 -1.48
CA GLY A 228 28.39 -13.97 -0.08
C GLY A 228 28.54 -15.30 0.66
N CYS A 229 28.33 -16.44 -0.02
CA CYS A 229 28.52 -17.79 0.56
C CYS A 229 29.95 -18.00 1.04
N SER A 230 30.90 -17.49 0.27
CA SER A 230 32.32 -17.52 0.59
C SER A 230 32.66 -16.65 1.80
N LEU A 231 32.07 -15.45 1.90
CA LEU A 231 32.20 -14.61 3.10
C LEU A 231 31.58 -15.29 4.32
N GLY A 232 30.39 -15.89 4.17
CA GLY A 232 29.70 -16.62 5.23
C GLY A 232 30.46 -17.86 5.71
N ALA A 233 31.06 -18.63 4.79
CA ALA A 233 31.92 -19.76 5.13
C ALA A 233 33.17 -19.30 5.89
N HIS A 234 33.76 -18.17 5.50
CA HIS A 234 34.90 -17.60 6.21
C HIS A 234 34.52 -17.08 7.62
N LEU A 235 33.33 -16.51 7.80
CA LEU A 235 32.82 -16.08 9.11
C LEU A 235 32.52 -17.25 10.07
N ALA A 236 32.21 -18.43 9.52
CA ALA A 236 31.80 -19.60 10.29
C ALA A 236 32.93 -20.63 10.54
N SER A 237 34.04 -20.56 9.81
CA SER A 237 35.08 -21.59 9.81
C SER A 237 36.19 -21.33 10.83
N LYS A 238 36.42 -22.28 11.74
CA LYS A 238 37.52 -22.24 12.72
C LYS A 238 38.92 -22.22 12.09
N ALA A 239 39.05 -22.65 10.82
CA ALA A 239 40.31 -22.65 10.09
C ALA A 239 40.69 -21.27 9.51
N ALA A 240 39.79 -20.27 9.61
CA ALA A 240 39.98 -18.95 9.05
C ALA A 240 40.39 -17.93 10.14
N PRO A 241 41.14 -16.87 9.81
CA PRO A 241 41.49 -15.84 10.78
C PRO A 241 40.26 -14.98 11.15
N HIS A 242 40.07 -14.76 12.44
CA HIS A 242 38.96 -13.98 13.01
C HIS A 242 39.47 -12.84 13.89
N THR A 243 38.77 -11.71 13.86
CA THR A 243 39.02 -10.54 14.72
C THR A 243 38.18 -10.57 16.00
N THR A 244 37.06 -11.29 15.98
CA THR A 244 36.09 -11.41 17.07
C THR A 244 35.76 -12.88 17.37
N ASP A 245 35.11 -13.13 18.50
CA ASP A 245 34.64 -14.47 18.89
C ASP A 245 33.34 -14.89 18.17
N LEU A 246 32.90 -14.15 17.14
CA LEU A 246 31.64 -14.39 16.43
C LEU A 246 31.52 -15.83 15.89
N HIS A 247 32.61 -16.40 15.39
CA HIS A 247 32.66 -17.76 14.84
C HIS A 247 32.19 -18.83 15.84
N ASN A 248 32.34 -18.60 17.16
CA ASN A 248 31.86 -19.50 18.21
C ASN A 248 30.33 -19.44 18.42
N HIS A 249 29.69 -18.38 17.92
CA HIS A 249 28.24 -18.15 18.03
C HIS A 249 27.48 -18.44 16.74
N VAL A 250 28.16 -18.83 15.66
CA VAL A 250 27.50 -19.22 14.41
C VAL A 250 26.90 -20.61 14.57
N MET A 251 25.59 -20.71 14.40
CA MET A 251 24.80 -21.93 14.58
C MET A 251 24.52 -22.67 13.27
N GLY A 252 24.65 -22.03 12.12
CA GLY A 252 24.36 -22.65 10.82
C GLY A 252 24.65 -21.74 9.63
N LEU A 253 24.86 -22.35 8.46
CA LEU A 253 25.11 -21.66 7.19
C LEU A 253 24.18 -22.20 6.09
N VAL A 254 23.39 -21.31 5.48
CA VAL A 254 22.64 -21.59 4.25
C VAL A 254 23.33 -20.88 3.10
N ALA A 255 23.88 -21.65 2.16
CA ALA A 255 24.66 -21.15 1.03
C ALA A 255 23.90 -21.37 -0.28
N ILE A 256 23.47 -20.28 -0.91
CA ILE A 256 22.65 -20.25 -2.10
C ILE A 256 23.52 -19.89 -3.30
N CYS A 257 23.54 -20.74 -4.32
CA CYS A 257 24.42 -20.61 -5.48
C CYS A 257 25.91 -20.45 -5.09
N PRO A 258 26.48 -21.36 -4.26
CA PRO A 258 27.85 -21.19 -3.74
C PRO A 258 28.93 -21.51 -4.77
N GLU A 259 30.12 -20.94 -4.56
CA GLU A 259 31.34 -21.25 -5.32
C GLU A 259 32.26 -22.18 -4.51
N SER A 260 32.83 -23.22 -5.13
CA SER A 260 33.58 -24.26 -4.41
C SER A 260 35.01 -23.88 -4.04
N GLY A 261 35.56 -22.84 -4.65
CA GLY A 261 36.92 -22.39 -4.35
C GLY A 261 37.40 -21.27 -5.26
N PRO A 262 38.61 -20.77 -5.02
CA PRO A 262 39.16 -19.66 -5.77
C PRO A 262 39.42 -20.01 -7.25
N PRO A 263 39.38 -19.01 -8.16
CA PRO A 263 39.65 -19.23 -9.58
C PRO A 263 41.06 -19.76 -9.82
N THR A 264 41.25 -20.58 -10.85
CA THR A 264 42.56 -21.15 -11.23
C THR A 264 43.59 -20.06 -11.60
N GLU A 265 44.88 -20.36 -11.50
CA GLU A 265 45.97 -19.40 -11.80
C GLU A 265 45.84 -18.77 -13.21
N GLN A 266 45.43 -19.56 -14.21
CA GLN A 266 45.16 -19.07 -15.57
C GLN A 266 43.98 -18.10 -15.62
N GLN A 267 42.88 -18.43 -14.93
CA GLN A 267 41.72 -17.54 -14.82
C GLN A 267 42.08 -16.26 -14.08
N VAL A 268 42.86 -16.32 -12.99
CA VAL A 268 43.32 -15.15 -12.25
C VAL A 268 44.18 -14.24 -13.13
N SER A 269 45.12 -14.79 -13.90
CA SER A 269 45.94 -14.00 -14.85
C SER A 269 45.08 -13.28 -15.90
N PHE A 270 44.08 -13.98 -16.44
CA PHE A 270 43.12 -13.41 -17.39
C PHE A 270 42.25 -12.32 -16.75
N PHE A 271 41.63 -12.59 -15.60
CA PHE A 271 40.77 -11.62 -14.90
C PHE A 271 41.54 -10.40 -14.44
N ARG A 272 42.78 -10.55 -13.95
CA ARG A 272 43.64 -9.40 -13.62
C ARG A 272 43.86 -8.54 -14.86
N LYS A 273 44.24 -9.11 -16.00
CA LYS A 273 44.40 -8.36 -17.26
C LYS A 273 43.11 -7.64 -17.70
N LEU A 274 41.95 -8.29 -17.54
CA LEU A 274 40.64 -7.68 -17.81
C LEU A 274 40.35 -6.51 -16.86
N LEU A 275 40.68 -6.65 -15.58
CA LEU A 275 40.51 -5.60 -14.57
C LEU A 275 41.52 -4.45 -14.71
N TRP A 276 42.55 -4.58 -15.56
CA TRP A 276 43.46 -3.48 -15.93
C TRP A 276 42.90 -2.55 -17.01
N ILE A 277 41.76 -2.89 -17.63
CA ILE A 277 41.11 -2.03 -18.63
C ILE A 277 40.71 -0.67 -18.00
N PRO A 278 41.01 0.47 -18.65
CA PRO A 278 40.57 1.79 -18.17
C PRO A 278 39.06 1.88 -17.94
N GLY A 279 38.65 2.57 -16.86
CA GLY A 279 37.24 2.73 -16.46
C GLY A 279 36.27 3.04 -17.61
N PRO A 280 36.51 4.07 -18.43
CA PRO A 280 35.61 4.44 -19.53
C PRO A 280 35.42 3.33 -20.58
N LEU A 281 36.47 2.55 -20.87
CA LEU A 281 36.37 1.42 -21.81
C LEU A 281 35.58 0.26 -21.20
N PHE A 282 35.75 0.02 -19.90
CA PHE A 282 35.00 -1.00 -19.17
C PHE A 282 33.52 -0.62 -19.04
N ASP A 283 33.21 0.66 -18.83
CA ASP A 283 31.83 1.18 -18.80
C ASP A 283 31.16 1.08 -20.17
N LEU A 284 31.88 1.36 -21.26
CA LEU A 284 31.39 1.13 -22.63
C LEU A 284 31.07 -0.34 -22.87
N TRP A 285 31.92 -1.25 -22.39
CA TRP A 285 31.66 -2.69 -22.49
C TRP A 285 30.44 -3.11 -21.66
N ARG A 286 30.27 -2.62 -20.43
CA ARG A 286 29.07 -2.87 -19.61
C ARG A 286 27.81 -2.28 -20.23
N ALA A 287 27.89 -1.08 -20.81
CA ALA A 287 26.77 -0.46 -21.52
C ALA A 287 26.37 -1.27 -22.76
N TRP A 288 27.36 -1.83 -23.47
CA TRP A 288 27.11 -2.75 -24.58
C TRP A 288 26.48 -4.07 -24.11
N ASP A 289 26.96 -4.68 -23.01
CA ASP A 289 26.42 -5.93 -22.43
C ASP A 289 24.97 -5.75 -21.93
N ARG A 290 24.58 -4.53 -21.55
CA ARG A 290 23.21 -4.14 -21.13
C ARG A 290 22.29 -3.75 -22.29
N ARG A 291 22.78 -3.70 -23.53
CA ARG A 291 21.97 -3.35 -24.70
C ARG A 291 20.83 -4.36 -24.88
N GLY A 292 19.60 -3.88 -24.99
CA GLY A 292 18.39 -4.70 -25.04
C GLY A 292 17.56 -4.70 -23.76
N GLY A 293 17.97 -3.95 -22.73
CA GLY A 293 17.15 -3.76 -21.53
C GLY A 293 16.93 -5.06 -20.75
N PRO A 294 15.68 -5.37 -20.35
CA PRO A 294 15.31 -6.66 -19.75
C PRO A 294 15.64 -7.89 -20.63
N GLU A 295 15.81 -7.71 -21.94
CA GLU A 295 16.17 -8.79 -22.87
C GLU A 295 17.67 -8.84 -23.20
N SER A 296 18.49 -8.06 -22.49
CA SER A 296 19.95 -8.00 -22.72
C SER A 296 20.68 -9.28 -22.32
N ALA A 297 21.87 -9.48 -22.89
CA ALA A 297 22.75 -10.60 -22.54
C ALA A 297 23.13 -10.59 -21.05
N SER A 298 23.33 -9.40 -20.47
CA SER A 298 23.60 -9.23 -19.03
C SER A 298 22.48 -9.72 -18.12
N VAL A 299 21.22 -9.70 -18.57
CA VAL A 299 20.06 -10.19 -17.81
C VAL A 299 19.89 -11.69 -18.00
N ARG A 300 19.88 -12.15 -19.26
CA ARG A 300 19.69 -13.58 -19.60
C ARG A 300 20.75 -14.49 -18.97
N ARG A 301 21.96 -13.98 -18.71
CA ARG A 301 23.02 -14.73 -18.01
C ARG A 301 22.62 -15.16 -16.59
N PHE A 302 21.82 -14.35 -15.90
CA PHE A 302 21.46 -14.57 -14.51
C PHE A 302 20.09 -15.22 -14.34
N VAL A 303 19.07 -14.76 -15.09
CA VAL A 303 17.68 -15.25 -14.96
C VAL A 303 17.32 -16.35 -15.97
N GLY A 304 18.07 -16.49 -17.06
CA GLY A 304 17.73 -17.38 -18.19
C GLY A 304 16.94 -16.68 -19.31
N ALA A 305 16.88 -17.30 -20.49
CA ALA A 305 16.17 -16.74 -21.65
C ALA A 305 14.64 -16.83 -21.49
N ASP A 306 14.17 -17.92 -20.89
CA ASP A 306 12.75 -18.25 -20.69
C ASP A 306 12.19 -17.74 -19.36
N ALA A 307 12.95 -16.90 -18.65
CA ALA A 307 12.51 -16.32 -17.38
C ALA A 307 11.31 -15.38 -17.57
N ASP A 308 10.49 -15.25 -16.54
CA ASP A 308 9.34 -14.35 -16.52
C ASP A 308 9.78 -12.88 -16.67
N THR A 309 8.86 -12.06 -17.21
CA THR A 309 9.12 -10.64 -17.48
C THR A 309 9.52 -9.87 -16.22
N GLU A 310 9.00 -10.26 -15.06
CA GLU A 310 9.28 -9.56 -13.80
C GLU A 310 10.69 -9.87 -13.30
N ALA A 311 11.12 -11.13 -13.29
CA ALA A 311 12.49 -11.52 -12.97
C ALA A 311 13.52 -10.82 -13.89
N LYS A 312 13.22 -10.70 -15.19
CA LYS A 312 14.05 -9.98 -16.17
C LYS A 312 14.17 -8.49 -15.85
N ARG A 313 13.07 -7.84 -15.45
CA ARG A 313 13.05 -6.42 -15.05
C ARG A 313 13.87 -6.19 -13.78
N LEU A 314 13.66 -7.02 -12.75
CA LEU A 314 14.40 -6.93 -11.49
C LEU A 314 15.91 -7.10 -11.70
N GLN A 315 16.32 -8.09 -12.50
CA GLN A 315 17.73 -8.27 -12.81
C GLN A 315 18.30 -7.11 -13.65
N HIS A 316 17.52 -6.52 -14.55
CA HIS A 316 17.93 -5.32 -15.29
C HIS A 316 18.17 -4.14 -14.34
N LEU A 317 17.27 -3.94 -13.37
CA LEU A 317 17.39 -2.92 -12.33
C LEU A 317 18.68 -3.11 -11.51
N TYR A 318 18.93 -4.31 -10.98
CA TYR A 318 20.15 -4.59 -10.20
C TYR A 318 21.43 -4.41 -11.03
N ASN A 319 21.38 -4.77 -12.32
CA ASN A 319 22.51 -4.53 -13.22
C ASN A 319 22.82 -3.04 -13.36
N ASN A 320 21.80 -2.17 -13.43
CA ASN A 320 21.98 -0.72 -13.51
C ASN A 320 22.42 -0.08 -12.19
N GLN A 321 21.97 -0.61 -11.06
CA GLN A 321 22.40 -0.18 -9.72
C GLN A 321 23.87 -0.53 -9.41
N SER A 322 24.40 -1.58 -10.05
CA SER A 322 25.78 -2.03 -9.85
C SER A 322 26.82 -1.05 -10.42
N ARG A 323 27.51 -0.35 -9.50
CA ARG A 323 28.59 0.61 -9.79
C ARG A 323 29.86 -0.08 -10.27
N THR A 324 30.38 0.33 -11.42
CA THR A 324 31.59 -0.27 -12.02
C THR A 324 32.82 -0.19 -11.10
N SER A 325 33.02 0.94 -10.40
CA SER A 325 34.15 1.15 -9.49
C SER A 325 34.16 0.17 -8.31
N VAL A 326 32.98 -0.14 -7.77
CA VAL A 326 32.77 -1.06 -6.64
C VAL A 326 32.90 -2.50 -7.11
N TRP A 327 32.17 -2.84 -8.18
CA TRP A 327 32.18 -4.19 -8.74
C TRP A 327 33.61 -4.65 -9.09
N ARG A 328 34.42 -3.77 -9.72
CA ARG A 328 35.81 -4.10 -10.07
C ARG A 328 36.69 -4.34 -8.85
N ARG A 329 36.51 -3.56 -7.79
CA ARG A 329 37.29 -3.71 -6.55
C ARG A 329 36.95 -4.99 -5.83
N MET A 330 35.66 -5.30 -5.67
CA MET A 330 35.22 -6.57 -5.10
C MET A 330 35.67 -7.76 -5.96
N ALA A 331 35.52 -7.68 -7.28
CA ALA A 331 35.99 -8.72 -8.20
C ALA A 331 37.51 -8.93 -8.09
N SER A 332 38.30 -7.85 -7.98
CA SER A 332 39.75 -7.95 -7.76
C SER A 332 40.09 -8.51 -6.38
N GLY A 333 39.33 -8.15 -5.34
CA GLY A 333 39.53 -8.60 -3.97
C GLY A 333 39.27 -10.08 -3.77
N CYS A 334 38.46 -10.69 -4.64
CA CYS A 334 38.18 -12.12 -4.67
C CYS A 334 39.29 -12.97 -5.33
N LEU A 335 40.23 -12.36 -6.07
CA LEU A 335 41.28 -13.09 -6.79
C LEU A 335 42.48 -13.39 -5.88
N PRO A 336 42.86 -14.66 -5.67
CA PRO A 336 44.03 -15.00 -4.88
C PRO A 336 45.34 -14.58 -5.56
N VAL A 337 46.44 -14.60 -4.79
CA VAL A 337 47.81 -14.67 -5.30
C VAL A 337 48.31 -16.10 -5.14
N TYR A 338 48.81 -16.71 -6.22
CA TYR A 338 49.35 -18.07 -6.16
C TYR A 338 50.84 -18.05 -5.79
N GLU A 339 51.21 -18.71 -4.71
CA GLU A 339 52.60 -18.94 -4.29
C GLU A 339 52.85 -20.45 -4.24
N ASN A 340 53.80 -20.95 -5.05
CA ASN A 340 54.09 -22.39 -5.16
C ASN A 340 52.85 -23.26 -5.45
N GLY A 341 51.89 -22.74 -6.21
CA GLY A 341 50.63 -23.44 -6.54
C GLY A 341 49.54 -23.38 -5.46
N VAL A 342 49.80 -22.72 -4.33
CA VAL A 342 48.83 -22.51 -3.25
C VAL A 342 48.22 -21.10 -3.34
N PRO A 343 46.89 -20.96 -3.39
CA PRO A 343 46.24 -19.65 -3.39
C PRO A 343 46.32 -19.00 -2.00
N LYS A 344 46.82 -17.76 -1.93
CA LYS A 344 46.80 -16.90 -0.75
C LYS A 344 45.86 -15.71 -0.96
N GLY A 345 44.93 -15.53 -0.02
CA GLY A 345 43.88 -14.51 -0.07
C GLY A 345 42.80 -14.80 -1.13
N GLY A 346 41.85 -13.89 -1.31
CA GLY A 346 40.72 -14.08 -2.22
C GLY A 346 39.65 -15.03 -1.67
N LEU A 347 38.89 -15.68 -2.55
CA LEU A 347 37.83 -16.60 -2.15
C LEU A 347 38.36 -17.79 -1.33
N PRO A 348 37.61 -18.24 -0.30
CA PRO A 348 37.99 -19.32 0.58
C PRO A 348 38.26 -20.60 -0.20
N GLY A 349 39.39 -21.23 0.13
CA GLY A 349 39.78 -22.53 -0.41
C GLY A 349 39.11 -23.70 0.29
N LYS A 350 39.51 -24.92 -0.09
CA LYS A 350 38.98 -26.17 0.47
C LYS A 350 39.11 -26.26 2.00
N GLU A 351 40.15 -25.65 2.56
CA GLU A 351 40.43 -25.66 4.00
C GLU A 351 39.35 -24.95 4.82
N VAL A 352 38.84 -23.81 4.34
CA VAL A 352 37.79 -23.04 5.01
C VAL A 352 36.46 -23.79 4.97
N TRP A 353 36.09 -24.34 3.81
CA TRP A 353 34.90 -25.18 3.70
C TRP A 353 34.99 -26.44 4.56
N ALA A 354 36.15 -27.11 4.60
CA ALA A 354 36.37 -28.27 5.46
C ALA A 354 36.31 -27.93 6.96
N GLY A 355 36.71 -26.71 7.32
CA GLY A 355 36.70 -26.17 8.69
C GLY A 355 35.32 -25.82 9.27
N LEU A 356 34.24 -26.00 8.51
CA LEU A 356 32.87 -25.81 8.99
C LEU A 356 32.43 -27.00 9.86
N ASP A 357 32.09 -26.70 11.11
CA ASP A 357 31.66 -27.66 12.15
C ASP A 357 30.18 -27.48 12.53
N ILE A 358 29.41 -26.83 11.65
CA ILE A 358 28.01 -26.44 11.88
C ILE A 358 27.09 -27.09 10.83
N PRO A 359 25.76 -27.09 11.00
CA PRO A 359 24.83 -27.39 9.93
C PRO A 359 25.06 -26.50 8.71
N VAL A 360 25.20 -27.12 7.53
CA VAL A 360 25.35 -26.44 6.24
C VAL A 360 24.27 -26.90 5.26
N TYR A 361 23.56 -25.96 4.65
CA TYR A 361 22.63 -26.24 3.56
C TYR A 361 23.08 -25.57 2.26
N LEU A 362 23.33 -26.39 1.23
CA LEU A 362 23.79 -25.93 -0.08
C LEU A 362 22.64 -25.99 -1.10
N ILE A 363 22.29 -24.86 -1.70
CA ILE A 363 21.17 -24.76 -2.64
C ILE A 363 21.70 -24.23 -3.98
N GLY A 364 21.47 -24.95 -5.09
CA GLY A 364 21.82 -24.51 -6.44
C GLY A 364 20.63 -24.56 -7.40
N GLY A 365 20.67 -23.81 -8.50
CA GLY A 365 19.68 -23.89 -9.58
C GLY A 365 20.23 -24.66 -10.78
N GLU A 366 19.47 -25.60 -11.35
CA GLU A 366 19.92 -26.47 -12.46
C GLU A 366 20.42 -25.68 -13.68
N LEU A 367 19.81 -24.54 -13.99
CA LEU A 367 20.16 -23.67 -15.12
C LEU A 367 21.05 -22.48 -14.72
N ASP A 368 21.75 -22.56 -13.59
CA ASP A 368 22.69 -21.53 -13.14
C ASP A 368 23.94 -21.49 -14.03
N ASN A 369 24.08 -20.40 -14.79
CA ASN A 369 25.21 -20.14 -15.69
C ASN A 369 26.34 -19.34 -15.05
N VAL A 370 26.15 -18.82 -13.83
CA VAL A 370 27.14 -18.02 -13.09
C VAL A 370 27.93 -18.94 -12.17
N THR A 371 27.22 -19.65 -11.28
CA THR A 371 27.78 -20.66 -10.38
C THR A 371 27.20 -22.01 -10.73
N LYS A 372 27.91 -22.77 -11.57
CA LYS A 372 27.40 -24.04 -12.12
C LYS A 372 26.96 -24.98 -10.99
N PRO A 373 25.88 -25.77 -11.16
CA PRO A 373 25.41 -26.75 -10.16
C PRO A 373 26.49 -27.70 -9.63
N ALA A 374 27.47 -28.03 -10.47
CA ALA A 374 28.61 -28.88 -10.11
C ALA A 374 29.46 -28.33 -8.95
N GLU A 375 29.43 -27.01 -8.70
CA GLU A 375 30.11 -26.38 -7.57
C GLU A 375 29.55 -26.86 -6.22
N VAL A 376 28.23 -27.06 -6.12
CA VAL A 376 27.58 -27.63 -4.93
C VAL A 376 28.14 -29.02 -4.62
N GLY A 377 28.25 -29.88 -5.64
CA GLY A 377 28.79 -31.23 -5.50
C GLY A 377 30.22 -31.25 -4.95
N LYS A 378 31.08 -30.35 -5.46
CA LYS A 378 32.46 -30.21 -4.97
C LYS A 378 32.52 -29.81 -3.49
N ILE A 379 31.65 -28.90 -3.05
CA ILE A 379 31.59 -28.47 -1.65
C ILE A 379 31.08 -29.61 -0.76
N VAL A 380 30.07 -30.36 -1.21
CA VAL A 380 29.57 -31.55 -0.50
C VAL A 380 30.71 -32.56 -0.30
N GLU A 381 31.51 -32.84 -1.34
CA GLU A 381 32.67 -33.72 -1.22
C GLU A 381 33.69 -33.22 -0.19
N ILE A 382 34.02 -31.92 -0.21
CA ILE A 382 34.95 -31.31 0.75
C ILE A 382 34.42 -31.45 2.19
N LEU A 383 33.12 -31.16 2.40
CA LEU A 383 32.48 -31.24 3.71
C LEU A 383 32.36 -32.68 4.23
N LYS A 384 32.13 -33.67 3.34
CA LYS A 384 32.08 -35.09 3.66
C LYS A 384 33.47 -35.68 3.96
N VAL A 385 34.51 -35.30 3.22
CA VAL A 385 35.89 -35.72 3.49
C VAL A 385 36.37 -35.19 4.84
N GLY A 386 35.96 -33.98 5.23
CA GLY A 386 36.19 -33.45 6.59
C GLY A 386 35.40 -34.19 7.69
N ALA A 387 34.31 -34.88 7.35
CA ALA A 387 33.49 -35.67 8.29
C ALA A 387 33.99 -37.12 8.45
N ALA A 388 34.79 -37.65 7.51
CA ALA A 388 35.37 -39.01 7.57
C ALA A 388 36.40 -39.23 8.71
N ALA A 389 36.71 -38.19 9.50
CA ALA A 389 37.47 -38.30 10.74
C ALA A 389 36.59 -38.59 11.98
N SER A 390 35.26 -38.66 11.83
CA SER A 390 34.31 -39.03 12.89
C SER A 390 33.19 -39.93 12.35
N ASP A 391 33.49 -41.22 12.32
CA ASP A 391 32.69 -42.44 12.13
C ASP A 391 31.26 -42.44 11.50
N SER A 392 31.18 -43.28 10.45
CA SER A 392 30.10 -44.16 9.93
C SER A 392 28.68 -43.61 9.64
N GLU A 393 28.38 -43.49 8.34
CA GLU A 393 27.02 -43.45 7.76
C GLU A 393 26.35 -44.84 7.72
N PRO A 394 25.02 -44.88 7.50
CA PRO A 394 24.48 -45.68 6.41
C PRO A 394 23.80 -44.83 5.32
N GLU A 395 23.94 -45.33 4.09
CA GLU A 395 23.50 -44.74 2.82
C GLU A 395 21.97 -44.61 2.65
N HIS A 396 21.63 -43.69 1.75
CA HIS A 396 20.30 -43.23 1.32
C HIS A 396 19.21 -44.30 1.06
N GLN A 397 17.99 -43.98 1.52
CA GLN A 397 16.74 -44.26 0.80
C GLN A 397 15.85 -43.01 0.75
N GLY A 398 15.17 -42.83 -0.38
CA GLY A 398 14.42 -41.64 -0.74
C GLY A 398 13.16 -41.41 0.09
N ILE A 399 12.59 -40.22 -0.10
CA ILE A 399 11.36 -39.72 0.50
C ILE A 399 10.21 -40.71 0.24
N VAL A 400 9.91 -41.56 1.21
CA VAL A 400 8.63 -42.25 1.46
C VAL A 400 8.65 -42.83 2.88
N ASP A 401 7.49 -42.84 3.55
CA ASP A 401 7.20 -43.36 4.90
C ASP A 401 7.48 -42.47 6.13
N ALA A 402 6.63 -41.46 6.31
CA ALA A 402 6.19 -41.01 7.63
C ALA A 402 4.68 -41.28 7.79
N ALA A 403 4.24 -42.49 7.48
CA ALA A 403 2.89 -42.97 7.76
C ALA A 403 2.83 -44.51 7.81
N ALA A 404 3.19 -45.11 8.95
CA ALA A 404 2.75 -46.46 9.30
C ALA A 404 2.50 -46.58 10.83
N PRO A 405 1.52 -47.40 11.25
CA PRO A 405 0.92 -47.36 12.58
C PRO A 405 1.67 -48.24 13.59
N VAL A 406 1.58 -47.87 14.87
CA VAL A 406 1.98 -48.74 15.98
C VAL A 406 0.91 -49.82 16.14
N ASP A 407 1.32 -51.08 15.95
CA ASP A 407 0.52 -52.28 16.15
C ASP A 407 0.54 -52.67 17.63
N THR A 408 -0.61 -52.63 18.29
CA THR A 408 -0.80 -53.05 19.69
C THR A 408 -1.63 -54.33 19.73
N THR A 409 -0.95 -55.46 19.91
CA THR A 409 -1.60 -56.73 20.27
C THR A 409 -1.41 -57.04 21.76
N ASP A 410 -2.52 -57.53 22.33
CA ASP A 410 -2.66 -58.33 23.58
C ASP A 410 -3.05 -57.64 24.90
N ALA A 411 -4.36 -57.35 24.99
CA ALA A 411 -5.38 -57.95 25.87
C ALA A 411 -5.21 -58.13 27.41
N ASN A 412 -6.37 -57.91 28.08
CA ASN A 412 -6.88 -58.31 29.41
C ASN A 412 -6.71 -57.29 30.56
N ALA A 413 -7.71 -56.90 31.37
CA ALA A 413 -9.00 -57.53 31.70
C ALA A 413 -10.07 -56.55 32.27
N SER A 414 -11.32 -56.78 31.84
CA SER A 414 -12.64 -56.76 32.52
C SER A 414 -13.04 -55.84 33.71
N VAL A 415 -14.09 -55.04 33.43
CA VAL A 415 -15.44 -54.94 34.08
C VAL A 415 -15.61 -54.31 35.48
N GLY A 416 -16.45 -53.25 35.52
CA GLY A 416 -17.28 -52.85 36.68
C GLY A 416 -18.32 -51.78 36.31
N LYS A 417 -19.61 -52.04 36.53
CA LYS A 417 -20.79 -51.30 36.03
C LYS A 417 -21.11 -49.99 36.78
N ALA A 418 -21.81 -49.11 36.07
CA ALA A 418 -22.45 -47.86 36.48
C ALA A 418 -23.35 -47.95 37.74
N GLN A 419 -23.42 -46.84 38.48
CA GLN A 419 -24.59 -46.46 39.27
C GLN A 419 -25.15 -45.11 38.77
N SER A 420 -26.48 -45.03 38.82
CA SER A 420 -27.38 -44.13 38.09
C SER A 420 -27.49 -42.73 38.71
N ILE A 421 -27.81 -41.76 37.85
CA ILE A 421 -27.91 -40.30 38.07
C ILE A 421 -29.10 -39.84 38.93
N THR A 422 -29.67 -40.71 39.77
CA THR A 422 -31.00 -40.46 40.39
C THR A 422 -30.97 -40.00 41.84
N ASP A 423 -29.81 -39.85 42.48
CA ASP A 423 -29.72 -39.49 43.90
C ASP A 423 -28.79 -38.29 44.14
N ILE A 424 -29.23 -37.09 43.74
CA ILE A 424 -28.63 -35.82 44.19
C ILE A 424 -29.77 -35.00 44.82
N THR A 425 -29.62 -34.66 46.10
CA THR A 425 -30.62 -33.90 46.87
C THR A 425 -30.14 -32.46 47.12
N GLU A 426 -31.07 -31.54 47.36
CA GLU A 426 -30.83 -30.09 47.49
C GLU A 426 -29.84 -29.67 48.61
N ASP A 427 -29.46 -30.58 49.51
CA ASP A 427 -28.44 -30.31 50.54
C ASP A 427 -26.99 -30.31 49.98
N ASP A 428 -26.76 -30.78 48.75
CA ASP A 428 -25.44 -30.72 48.10
C ASP A 428 -25.06 -29.30 47.63
N PHE A 429 -25.97 -28.33 47.71
CA PHE A 429 -25.78 -26.95 47.22
C PHE A 429 -25.45 -25.91 48.30
N THR A 430 -25.21 -26.30 49.56
CA THR A 430 -24.81 -25.33 50.59
C THR A 430 -23.72 -25.84 51.54
N ARG A 431 -22.46 -25.48 51.29
CA ARG A 431 -21.54 -24.99 52.35
C ARG A 431 -20.20 -24.42 51.85
N ASP A 432 -20.10 -23.13 52.15
CA ASP A 432 -18.97 -22.22 52.38
C ASP A 432 -17.51 -22.60 52.11
N ARG A 433 -16.90 -21.65 51.41
CA ARG A 433 -15.49 -21.28 51.28
C ARG A 433 -14.91 -20.88 52.65
N ARG A 434 -13.79 -21.48 53.09
CA ARG A 434 -12.74 -20.83 53.93
C ARG A 434 -11.46 -21.67 54.10
N LEU A 435 -10.35 -21.09 53.60
CA LEU A 435 -8.98 -21.01 54.17
C LEU A 435 -8.33 -22.25 54.82
N ASN A 436 -7.22 -22.75 54.25
CA ASN A 436 -5.85 -22.51 54.76
C ASN A 436 -4.76 -23.29 53.99
N ASN A 437 -3.62 -22.62 53.81
CA ASN A 437 -2.32 -23.16 53.36
C ASN A 437 -1.80 -24.30 54.27
N THR A 438 -1.07 -25.26 53.69
CA THR A 438 0.35 -25.56 54.02
C THR A 438 0.95 -26.67 53.15
N ASP A 439 2.18 -26.39 52.71
CA ASP A 439 3.28 -27.15 52.11
C ASP A 439 3.27 -28.67 51.88
N GLU A 440 3.76 -28.97 50.67
CA GLU A 440 4.82 -29.91 50.23
C GLU A 440 4.71 -31.45 50.40
N SER A 441 4.66 -32.07 49.21
CA SER A 441 5.35 -33.29 48.76
C SER A 441 4.85 -34.67 49.23
N GLN A 442 4.25 -35.43 48.30
CA GLN A 442 4.79 -36.68 47.74
C GLN A 442 3.72 -37.46 46.93
N GLU A 443 4.12 -37.89 45.73
CA GLU A 443 3.79 -39.15 45.03
C GLU A 443 2.31 -39.59 44.90
N ASP A 444 1.71 -39.37 43.72
CA ASP A 444 1.48 -40.39 42.66
C ASP A 444 0.35 -39.92 41.72
N PRO A 445 0.49 -40.02 40.39
CA PRO A 445 -0.53 -39.54 39.45
C PRO A 445 -1.69 -40.54 39.31
N ASP A 446 -2.88 -40.07 39.63
CA ASP A 446 -4.17 -40.68 39.34
C ASP A 446 -4.32 -40.98 37.82
N PRO A 447 -4.73 -42.18 37.37
CA PRO A 447 -4.76 -42.57 35.95
C PRO A 447 -5.93 -41.95 35.14
N SER A 448 -6.54 -40.86 35.61
CA SER A 448 -7.77 -40.29 35.04
C SER A 448 -7.57 -39.05 34.16
N THR A 449 -6.34 -38.55 33.99
CA THR A 449 -6.08 -37.35 33.18
C THR A 449 -5.40 -37.75 31.87
N PRO A 450 -5.94 -37.44 30.68
CA PRO A 450 -5.14 -37.46 29.47
C PRO A 450 -4.00 -36.46 29.69
N SER A 451 -2.76 -36.95 29.68
CA SER A 451 -1.56 -36.13 29.76
C SER A 451 -1.62 -35.03 28.69
N GLU A 452 -1.63 -33.76 29.11
CA GLU A 452 -1.33 -32.65 28.22
C GLU A 452 0.04 -32.92 27.59
N PRO A 453 0.22 -32.79 26.26
CA PRO A 453 1.56 -32.84 25.69
C PRO A 453 2.33 -31.68 26.29
N SER A 454 3.35 -32.02 27.07
CA SER A 454 4.24 -31.10 27.76
C SER A 454 4.68 -29.97 26.83
N SER A 455 4.48 -28.73 27.29
CA SER A 455 5.03 -27.49 26.72
C SER A 455 6.55 -27.44 26.91
N GLU A 456 7.27 -28.43 26.40
CA GLU A 456 8.73 -28.44 26.38
C GLU A 456 9.23 -27.42 25.36
N VAL A 457 9.84 -26.35 25.86
CA VAL A 457 10.52 -25.35 25.03
C VAL A 457 11.71 -26.04 24.34
N PRO A 458 11.77 -26.11 22.99
CA PRO A 458 12.87 -26.74 22.28
C PRO A 458 14.21 -26.14 22.70
N PRO A 459 15.27 -26.96 22.85
CA PRO A 459 16.58 -26.44 23.23
C PRO A 459 17.14 -25.52 22.13
N LEU A 460 17.87 -24.48 22.56
CA LEU A 460 18.69 -23.64 21.71
C LEU A 460 20.16 -24.04 21.94
N PRO A 461 20.71 -25.00 21.18
CA PRO A 461 22.10 -25.40 21.33
C PRO A 461 23.01 -24.26 20.90
N GLN A 462 24.04 -23.94 21.68
CA GLN A 462 25.03 -22.92 21.30
C GLN A 462 25.79 -23.31 20.01
N HIS A 463 25.96 -24.62 19.76
CA HIS A 463 26.63 -25.15 18.57
C HIS A 463 25.92 -26.45 18.12
N PRO A 464 24.99 -26.39 17.15
CA PRO A 464 24.28 -27.57 16.66
C PRO A 464 25.22 -28.59 15.99
N LYS A 465 24.78 -29.85 15.88
CA LYS A 465 25.58 -30.92 15.25
C LYS A 465 25.80 -30.63 13.75
N LYS A 466 27.02 -30.84 13.25
CA LYS A 466 27.34 -30.75 11.82
C LYS A 466 26.45 -31.69 11.00
N VAL A 467 25.69 -31.11 10.09
CA VAL A 467 24.85 -31.82 9.11
C VAL A 467 25.01 -31.12 7.76
N VAL A 468 25.24 -31.86 6.69
CA VAL A 468 25.36 -31.31 5.34
C VAL A 468 24.13 -31.73 4.54
N LYS A 469 23.31 -30.76 4.15
CA LYS A 469 22.21 -30.95 3.22
C LYS A 469 22.53 -30.23 1.92
N PHE A 470 22.05 -30.75 0.81
CA PHE A 470 22.11 -30.03 -0.46
C PHE A 470 20.90 -30.33 -1.33
N ILE A 471 20.57 -29.39 -2.20
CA ILE A 471 19.52 -29.55 -3.22
C ILE A 471 19.89 -28.76 -4.47
N ILE A 472 19.63 -29.35 -5.63
CA ILE A 472 19.63 -28.64 -6.91
C ILE A 472 18.17 -28.47 -7.32
N LEU A 473 17.69 -27.23 -7.35
CA LEU A 473 16.35 -26.91 -7.80
C LEU A 473 16.28 -27.14 -9.32
N PRO A 474 15.26 -27.88 -9.80
CA PRO A 474 15.14 -28.18 -11.23
C PRO A 474 14.84 -26.93 -12.05
N ALA A 475 15.02 -27.02 -13.37
CA ALA A 475 14.61 -26.00 -14.31
C ALA A 475 13.16 -25.53 -14.04
N PRO A 476 12.89 -24.21 -14.01
CA PRO A 476 13.70 -23.11 -14.55
C PRO A 476 14.62 -22.41 -13.53
N ALA A 477 15.01 -23.04 -12.42
CA ALA A 477 15.85 -22.38 -11.41
C ALA A 477 17.25 -21.98 -11.95
N THR A 478 17.63 -20.72 -11.76
CA THR A 478 18.89 -20.11 -12.22
C THR A 478 19.63 -19.40 -11.06
N HIS A 479 20.67 -18.61 -11.36
CA HIS A 479 21.38 -17.83 -10.34
C HIS A 479 20.48 -16.84 -9.58
N ALA A 480 19.39 -16.41 -10.23
CA ALA A 480 18.41 -15.47 -9.71
C ALA A 480 17.35 -16.10 -8.78
N LEU A 481 17.57 -17.35 -8.34
CA LEU A 481 16.55 -18.11 -7.59
C LEU A 481 16.07 -17.44 -6.29
N LEU A 482 16.87 -16.52 -5.76
CA LEU A 482 16.59 -15.73 -4.55
C LEU A 482 15.42 -14.73 -4.71
N TYR A 483 15.25 -14.16 -5.91
CA TYR A 483 14.24 -13.12 -6.17
C TYR A 483 13.33 -13.41 -7.37
N THR A 484 13.54 -14.54 -8.07
CA THR A 484 12.62 -15.00 -9.11
C THR A 484 11.32 -15.51 -8.45
N PRO A 485 10.13 -15.00 -8.83
CA PRO A 485 8.87 -15.33 -8.14
C PRO A 485 8.55 -16.82 -8.03
N SER A 486 8.92 -17.61 -9.05
CA SER A 486 8.67 -19.06 -9.10
C SER A 486 9.52 -19.87 -8.11
N THR A 487 10.74 -19.42 -7.79
CA THR A 487 11.68 -20.15 -6.93
C THR A 487 11.84 -19.55 -5.55
N ALA A 488 11.61 -18.25 -5.38
CA ALA A 488 11.83 -17.55 -4.11
C ALA A 488 10.96 -18.11 -2.96
N ARG A 489 9.73 -18.54 -3.25
CA ARG A 489 8.85 -19.20 -2.26
C ARG A 489 9.34 -20.58 -1.87
N VAL A 490 9.73 -21.40 -2.84
CA VAL A 490 10.31 -22.74 -2.61
C VAL A 490 11.57 -22.61 -1.76
N LEU A 491 12.43 -21.64 -2.09
CA LEU A 491 13.64 -21.33 -1.34
C LEU A 491 13.34 -20.95 0.11
N ALA A 492 12.34 -20.08 0.35
CA ALA A 492 11.94 -19.69 1.71
C ALA A 492 11.48 -20.89 2.55
N GLY A 493 10.71 -21.81 1.96
CA GLY A 493 10.30 -23.07 2.60
C GLY A 493 11.50 -23.94 2.96
N LEU A 494 12.37 -24.23 1.99
CA LEU A 494 13.58 -25.04 2.19
C LEU A 494 14.50 -24.46 3.26
N VAL A 495 14.73 -23.14 3.25
CA VAL A 495 15.53 -22.45 4.27
C VAL A 495 14.86 -22.64 5.63
N SER A 496 13.57 -22.36 5.77
CA SER A 496 12.84 -22.43 7.03
C SER A 496 12.82 -23.86 7.61
N ASP A 497 12.65 -24.89 6.77
CA ASP A 497 12.66 -26.29 7.18
C ASP A 497 14.03 -26.71 7.71
N PHE A 498 15.09 -26.30 7.02
CA PHE A 498 16.46 -26.56 7.47
C PHE A 498 16.74 -25.89 8.81
N LEU A 499 16.32 -24.64 8.99
CA LEU A 499 16.49 -23.91 10.26
C LEU A 499 15.74 -24.60 11.41
N ALA A 500 14.48 -24.99 11.19
CA ALA A 500 13.66 -25.67 12.19
C ALA A 500 14.22 -27.05 12.57
N SER A 501 14.69 -27.81 11.59
CA SER A 501 15.07 -29.22 11.78
C SER A 501 16.51 -29.42 12.22
N HIS A 502 17.43 -28.55 11.78
CA HIS A 502 18.87 -28.75 11.94
C HIS A 502 19.56 -27.66 12.76
N VAL A 503 18.94 -26.50 12.96
CA VAL A 503 19.49 -25.42 13.80
C VAL A 503 18.80 -25.38 15.16
N SER A 504 17.49 -25.13 15.20
CA SER A 504 16.68 -25.23 16.42
C SER A 504 15.20 -25.31 16.12
N GLY A 505 14.48 -26.18 16.84
CA GLY A 505 13.02 -26.27 16.78
C GLY A 505 12.32 -24.96 17.16
N ARG A 506 13.00 -24.04 17.86
CA ARG A 506 12.45 -22.70 18.15
C ARG A 506 12.25 -21.83 16.91
N LEU A 507 12.95 -22.14 15.81
CA LEU A 507 12.76 -21.48 14.50
C LEU A 507 11.64 -22.14 13.67
N SER A 508 10.90 -23.11 14.24
CA SER A 508 9.70 -23.64 13.60
C SER A 508 8.53 -22.70 13.83
N LEU A 509 7.96 -22.15 12.75
CA LEU A 509 6.72 -21.38 12.81
C LEU A 509 5.59 -22.19 13.45
N GLY A 510 5.51 -23.49 13.16
CA GLY A 510 4.54 -24.39 13.79
C GLY A 510 4.67 -24.37 15.32
N TRP A 511 5.88 -24.56 15.85
CA TRP A 511 6.10 -24.49 17.30
C TRP A 511 5.80 -23.11 17.89
N GLN A 512 6.22 -22.02 17.23
CA GLN A 512 5.97 -20.67 17.71
C GLN A 512 4.46 -20.37 17.79
N LEU A 513 3.71 -20.77 16.77
CA LEU A 513 2.24 -20.64 16.75
C LEU A 513 1.59 -21.50 17.84
N GLN A 514 2.07 -22.72 18.06
CA GLN A 514 1.61 -23.57 19.15
C GLN A 514 1.81 -22.90 20.50
N TYR A 515 3.01 -22.37 20.76
CA TYR A 515 3.35 -21.66 22.00
C TYR A 515 2.45 -20.44 22.24
N LEU A 516 2.20 -19.65 21.18
CA LEU A 516 1.38 -18.44 21.26
C LEU A 516 -0.13 -18.72 21.39
N SER A 517 -0.59 -19.93 21.05
CA SER A 517 -2.01 -20.30 21.06
C SER A 517 -2.55 -20.79 22.41
N LEU A 518 -1.68 -20.96 23.42
CA LEU A 518 -2.04 -21.56 24.71
C LEU A 518 -2.67 -20.59 25.72
N GLU A 519 -2.66 -19.27 25.47
CA GLU A 519 -3.18 -18.28 26.41
C GLU A 519 -4.32 -17.44 25.81
N GLY A 520 -5.57 -17.91 25.95
CA GLY A 520 -6.74 -17.07 25.63
C GLY A 520 -8.11 -17.71 25.88
N LYS A 521 -8.82 -17.28 26.95
CA LYS A 521 -10.22 -17.64 27.24
C LYS A 521 -11.23 -17.30 26.11
N TRP A 522 -10.85 -16.45 25.15
CA TRP A 522 -11.69 -16.06 24.01
C TRP A 522 -11.67 -17.09 22.86
N ASP A 523 -10.65 -17.95 22.78
CA ASP A 523 -10.50 -18.92 21.68
C ASP A 523 -11.47 -20.10 21.81
N VAL A 524 -11.91 -20.44 23.04
CA VAL A 524 -12.71 -21.63 23.34
C VAL A 524 -14.11 -21.59 22.69
N LYS A 525 -14.81 -20.44 22.69
CA LYS A 525 -16.15 -20.33 22.06
C LYS A 525 -16.11 -20.40 20.54
N ASN A 526 -15.04 -19.87 19.93
CA ASN A 526 -14.84 -19.96 18.48
C ASN A 526 -14.38 -21.37 18.09
N LEU A 527 -13.57 -22.01 18.94
CA LEU A 527 -13.17 -23.41 18.79
C LEU A 527 -14.38 -24.35 18.85
N GLU A 528 -15.30 -24.19 19.81
CA GLU A 528 -16.53 -25.01 19.87
C GLU A 528 -17.40 -24.88 18.61
N LYS A 529 -17.60 -23.65 18.11
CA LYS A 529 -18.34 -23.41 16.87
C LYS A 529 -17.62 -24.02 15.67
N TRP A 530 -16.30 -23.89 15.60
CA TRP A 530 -15.48 -24.46 14.55
C TRP A 530 -15.44 -26.00 14.61
N LYS A 531 -15.42 -26.61 15.80
CA LYS A 531 -15.47 -28.06 16.01
C LYS A 531 -16.80 -28.66 15.53
N LYS A 532 -17.92 -27.95 15.75
CA LYS A 532 -19.26 -28.35 15.27
C LYS A 532 -19.41 -28.32 13.73
N VAL A 533 -18.51 -27.66 13.01
CA VAL A 533 -18.55 -27.57 11.55
C VAL A 533 -17.79 -28.74 10.93
N ALA A 534 -18.41 -29.44 9.97
CA ALA A 534 -17.79 -30.52 9.22
C ALA A 534 -16.45 -30.06 8.60
N PRO A 535 -15.34 -30.80 8.73
CA PRO A 535 -14.04 -30.42 8.19
C PRO A 535 -14.05 -30.10 6.68
N VAL A 536 -14.60 -31.01 5.87
CA VAL A 536 -14.63 -30.95 4.40
C VAL A 536 -16.04 -31.29 3.91
N SER A 537 -16.52 -30.63 2.85
CA SER A 537 -17.85 -30.86 2.25
C SER A 537 -17.87 -32.07 1.32
N GLU A 538 -19.07 -32.50 0.91
CA GLU A 538 -19.25 -33.37 -0.26
C GLU A 538 -18.77 -32.68 -1.56
N PRO A 539 -18.53 -33.42 -2.67
CA PRO A 539 -18.13 -32.82 -3.95
C PRO A 539 -19.15 -31.83 -4.48
N ILE A 540 -18.68 -30.69 -4.96
CA ILE A 540 -19.49 -29.62 -5.55
C ILE A 540 -19.12 -29.50 -7.03
N ALA A 541 -20.11 -29.78 -7.89
CA ALA A 541 -20.00 -29.74 -9.35
C ALA A 541 -18.82 -30.55 -9.95
N GLY A 542 -18.27 -31.52 -9.20
CA GLY A 542 -17.10 -32.29 -9.62
C GLY A 542 -15.79 -31.48 -9.70
N VAL A 543 -15.77 -30.24 -9.18
CA VAL A 543 -14.60 -29.34 -9.23
C VAL A 543 -14.09 -28.99 -7.84
N PHE A 544 -14.98 -28.82 -6.87
CA PHE A 544 -14.62 -28.29 -5.56
C PHE A 544 -15.02 -29.17 -4.39
N ARG A 545 -14.30 -28.99 -3.28
CA ARG A 545 -14.79 -29.26 -1.93
C ARG A 545 -14.57 -28.03 -1.06
N ALA A 546 -15.61 -27.58 -0.37
CA ALA A 546 -15.51 -26.50 0.61
C ALA A 546 -15.03 -27.06 1.95
N MET A 547 -14.06 -26.41 2.59
CA MET A 547 -13.54 -26.85 3.89
C MET A 547 -13.46 -25.68 4.89
N LYS A 548 -13.40 -25.99 6.18
CA LYS A 548 -13.06 -25.01 7.23
C LYS A 548 -11.54 -24.85 7.30
N THR A 549 -11.05 -23.71 7.78
CA THR A 549 -9.61 -23.48 8.00
C THR A 549 -9.02 -24.55 8.93
N LEU A 550 -7.85 -25.08 8.58
CA LEU A 550 -7.10 -26.05 9.39
C LEU A 550 -6.55 -25.38 10.67
N ARG A 551 -6.19 -26.15 11.68
CA ARG A 551 -5.50 -25.65 12.89
C ARG A 551 -4.33 -26.56 13.22
N GLU A 552 -3.19 -26.01 13.62
CA GLU A 552 -1.97 -26.79 13.90
C GLU A 552 -2.09 -27.75 15.10
N LEU A 553 -3.01 -27.47 16.03
CA LEU A 553 -3.20 -28.23 17.28
C LEU A 553 -4.51 -29.02 17.34
N ASP A 554 -5.27 -29.13 16.25
CA ASP A 554 -6.54 -29.86 16.29
C ASP A 554 -6.38 -31.36 16.00
N GLU A 555 -6.88 -32.21 16.89
CA GLU A 555 -6.79 -33.68 16.75
C GLU A 555 -7.40 -34.23 15.45
N THR A 556 -8.33 -33.50 14.82
CA THR A 556 -9.14 -34.01 13.70
C THR A 556 -8.93 -33.26 12.37
N HIS A 557 -8.44 -32.01 12.40
CA HIS A 557 -8.32 -31.15 11.22
C HIS A 557 -7.05 -30.28 11.22
N THR A 558 -5.90 -30.94 11.44
CA THR A 558 -4.55 -30.46 11.15
C THR A 558 -4.11 -30.74 9.72
N PRO A 559 -3.09 -30.05 9.17
CA PRO A 559 -2.54 -30.34 7.84
C PRO A 559 -2.18 -31.82 7.60
N SER A 560 -1.51 -32.47 8.55
CA SER A 560 -1.07 -33.88 8.44
C SER A 560 -2.25 -34.86 8.38
N VAL A 561 -3.21 -34.72 9.31
CA VAL A 561 -4.44 -35.52 9.33
C VAL A 561 -5.29 -35.25 8.08
N PHE A 562 -5.35 -34.01 7.62
CA PHE A 562 -6.06 -33.64 6.41
C PHE A 562 -5.46 -34.31 5.18
N VAL A 563 -4.13 -34.24 4.98
CA VAL A 563 -3.45 -34.90 3.87
C VAL A 563 -3.71 -36.40 3.88
N LYS A 564 -3.61 -37.04 5.05
CA LYS A 564 -3.86 -38.49 5.19
C LYS A 564 -5.28 -38.86 4.74
N ASN A 565 -6.26 -38.05 5.11
CA ASN A 565 -7.67 -38.33 4.84
C ASN A 565 -8.14 -37.85 3.45
N TRP A 566 -7.55 -36.79 2.89
CA TRP A 566 -8.07 -36.08 1.72
C TRP A 566 -7.05 -35.83 0.61
N GLY A 567 -5.76 -36.02 0.83
CA GLY A 567 -4.70 -35.71 -0.15
C GLY A 567 -4.74 -36.59 -1.42
N HIS A 568 -5.49 -37.70 -1.40
CA HIS A 568 -5.77 -38.50 -2.60
C HIS A 568 -6.80 -37.83 -3.52
N VAL A 569 -7.73 -37.03 -2.98
CA VAL A 569 -8.82 -36.36 -3.70
C VAL A 569 -8.55 -34.87 -3.91
N ILE A 570 -8.12 -34.15 -2.87
CA ILE A 570 -7.86 -32.71 -2.90
C ILE A 570 -6.37 -32.50 -3.18
N LYS A 571 -6.04 -31.95 -4.36
CA LYS A 571 -4.65 -31.74 -4.81
C LYS A 571 -4.16 -30.30 -4.69
N ASP A 572 -5.09 -29.36 -4.55
CA ASP A 572 -4.82 -27.94 -4.38
C ASP A 572 -5.80 -27.34 -3.38
N ILE A 573 -5.33 -26.43 -2.54
CA ILE A 573 -6.13 -25.65 -1.59
C ILE A 573 -6.01 -24.18 -1.94
N VAL A 574 -7.15 -23.50 -2.07
CA VAL A 574 -7.26 -22.05 -2.19
C VAL A 574 -7.74 -21.47 -0.87
N ASP A 575 -6.84 -20.80 -0.15
CA ASP A 575 -7.16 -20.05 1.07
C ASP A 575 -7.57 -18.63 0.70
N ILE A 576 -8.86 -18.34 0.85
CA ILE A 576 -9.44 -17.03 0.56
C ILE A 576 -9.46 -16.09 1.78
N SER A 577 -8.87 -16.49 2.92
CA SER A 577 -8.86 -15.70 4.16
C SER A 577 -7.91 -14.51 4.06
N HIS A 578 -8.21 -13.38 4.71
CA HIS A 578 -7.31 -12.22 4.75
C HIS A 578 -6.06 -12.50 5.60
N ASP A 579 -6.27 -13.01 6.82
CA ASP A 579 -5.23 -13.24 7.81
C ASP A 579 -4.28 -14.38 7.41
N SER A 580 -3.06 -14.36 7.92
CA SER A 580 -2.13 -15.49 7.81
C SER A 580 -2.75 -16.78 8.36
N PRO A 581 -2.47 -17.95 7.74
CA PRO A 581 -3.03 -19.20 8.20
C PRO A 581 -2.58 -19.52 9.64
N VAL A 582 -3.50 -20.03 10.45
CA VAL A 582 -3.26 -20.49 11.84
C VAL A 582 -2.68 -21.90 11.92
N TYR A 583 -2.04 -22.31 10.83
CA TYR A 583 -1.45 -23.61 10.60
C TYR A 583 -0.35 -23.44 9.57
N ASP A 584 0.57 -24.40 9.53
CA ASP A 584 1.66 -24.39 8.57
C ASP A 584 1.23 -24.99 7.23
N PRO A 585 1.14 -24.20 6.14
CA PRO A 585 0.75 -24.74 4.84
C PRO A 585 1.73 -25.78 4.29
N ARG A 586 2.99 -25.80 4.76
CA ARG A 586 4.01 -26.79 4.36
C ARG A 586 3.59 -28.22 4.69
N GLY A 587 2.80 -28.41 5.75
CA GLY A 587 2.24 -29.72 6.11
C GLY A 587 1.31 -30.29 5.03
N LEU A 588 0.68 -29.42 4.23
CA LEU A 588 -0.14 -29.80 3.08
C LEU A 588 0.72 -30.17 1.87
N GLU A 589 1.74 -29.36 1.60
CA GLU A 589 2.62 -29.49 0.42
C GLU A 589 3.48 -30.76 0.50
N THR A 590 3.96 -31.09 1.70
CA THR A 590 4.66 -32.37 1.98
C THR A 590 3.78 -33.57 1.64
N GLY A 591 2.46 -33.40 1.79
CA GLY A 591 1.43 -34.36 1.44
C GLY A 591 1.02 -34.41 -0.03
N GLY A 592 1.68 -33.65 -0.90
CA GLY A 592 1.32 -33.52 -2.31
C GLY A 592 0.10 -32.62 -2.58
N VAL A 593 -0.33 -31.81 -1.59
CA VAL A 593 -1.44 -30.86 -1.74
C VAL A 593 -0.86 -29.44 -1.80
N GLN A 594 -0.99 -28.77 -2.95
CA GLN A 594 -0.43 -27.41 -3.12
C GLN A 594 -1.31 -26.34 -2.47
N TYR A 595 -0.69 -25.36 -1.82
CA TYR A 595 -1.39 -24.28 -1.14
C TYR A 595 -1.32 -22.95 -1.92
N HIS A 596 -2.48 -22.31 -2.10
CA HIS A 596 -2.63 -21.07 -2.85
C HIS A 596 -3.36 -20.02 -2.01
N LYS A 597 -2.68 -18.94 -1.65
CA LYS A 597 -3.26 -17.83 -0.86
C LYS A 597 -3.87 -16.78 -1.79
N LEU A 598 -5.14 -16.48 -1.60
CA LEU A 598 -5.86 -15.40 -2.28
C LEU A 598 -6.58 -14.53 -1.23
N PRO A 599 -5.90 -13.56 -0.60
CA PRO A 599 -6.46 -12.85 0.53
C PRO A 599 -7.63 -11.96 0.09
N THR A 600 -8.81 -12.16 0.68
CA THR A 600 -10.02 -11.38 0.39
C THR A 600 -10.58 -10.76 1.67
N VAL A 601 -11.29 -9.64 1.53
CA VAL A 601 -11.83 -8.89 2.69
C VAL A 601 -12.93 -9.70 3.38
N SER A 602 -12.96 -9.65 4.71
CA SER A 602 -13.90 -10.44 5.50
C SER A 602 -15.28 -9.80 5.64
N LYS A 603 -16.31 -10.66 5.74
CA LYS A 603 -17.71 -10.33 6.05
C LYS A 603 -18.52 -9.56 4.97
N ILE A 604 -17.92 -9.22 3.83
CA ILE A 604 -18.62 -8.63 2.68
C ILE A 604 -18.59 -9.58 1.46
N PRO A 605 -19.56 -9.49 0.52
CA PRO A 605 -19.49 -10.21 -0.75
C PRO A 605 -18.25 -9.80 -1.56
N PRO A 606 -17.51 -10.76 -2.13
CA PRO A 606 -16.41 -10.48 -3.04
C PRO A 606 -16.84 -9.63 -4.23
N THR A 607 -15.97 -8.69 -4.61
CA THR A 607 -16.13 -7.84 -5.80
C THR A 607 -16.00 -8.65 -7.10
N ASP A 608 -16.50 -8.12 -8.22
CA ASP A 608 -16.38 -8.80 -9.52
C ASP A 608 -14.92 -9.04 -9.92
N VAL A 609 -14.01 -8.11 -9.57
CA VAL A 609 -12.57 -8.26 -9.81
C VAL A 609 -11.99 -9.43 -9.00
N GLU A 610 -12.31 -9.52 -7.70
CA GLU A 610 -11.86 -10.64 -6.86
C GLU A 610 -12.40 -11.98 -7.34
N VAL A 611 -13.66 -12.02 -7.80
CA VAL A 611 -14.27 -13.22 -8.40
C VAL A 611 -13.56 -13.60 -9.70
N ASN A 612 -13.23 -12.63 -10.56
CA ASN A 612 -12.51 -12.89 -11.80
C ASN A 612 -11.08 -13.41 -11.54
N VAL A 613 -10.39 -12.87 -10.54
CA VAL A 613 -9.07 -13.38 -10.11
C VAL A 613 -9.19 -14.80 -9.55
N PHE A 614 -10.23 -15.08 -8.77
CA PHE A 614 -10.50 -16.44 -8.29
C PHE A 614 -10.79 -17.41 -9.44
N ILE A 615 -11.65 -17.03 -10.40
CA ILE A 615 -11.95 -17.85 -11.59
C ILE A 615 -10.69 -18.12 -12.41
N ALA A 616 -9.90 -17.10 -12.71
CA ALA A 616 -8.65 -17.24 -13.45
C ALA A 616 -7.64 -18.16 -12.72
N THR A 617 -7.59 -18.04 -11.38
CA THR A 617 -6.75 -18.91 -10.55
C THR A 617 -7.21 -20.36 -10.65
N VAL A 618 -8.51 -20.63 -10.49
CA VAL A 618 -9.07 -21.98 -10.58
C VAL A 618 -8.86 -22.57 -11.99
N ASP A 619 -9.10 -21.79 -13.05
CA ASP A 619 -8.91 -22.25 -14.44
C ASP A 619 -7.44 -22.65 -14.69
N ARG A 620 -6.48 -21.83 -14.22
CA ARG A 620 -5.05 -22.19 -14.25
C ARG A 620 -4.76 -23.47 -13.49
N LEU A 621 -5.28 -23.60 -12.26
CA LEU A 621 -5.05 -24.79 -11.42
C LEU A 621 -5.62 -26.06 -12.06
N ARG A 622 -6.78 -25.99 -12.72
CA ARG A 622 -7.37 -27.15 -13.40
C ARG A 622 -6.52 -27.63 -14.58
N GLU A 623 -5.93 -26.71 -15.34
CA GLU A 623 -5.00 -27.08 -16.42
C GLU A 623 -3.69 -27.67 -15.87
N GLU A 624 -3.16 -27.11 -14.77
CA GLU A 624 -2.00 -27.66 -14.07
C GLU A 624 -2.27 -29.04 -13.47
N GLN A 625 -3.45 -29.25 -12.87
CA GLN A 625 -3.87 -30.55 -12.35
C GLN A 625 -4.02 -31.59 -13.47
N LYS A 626 -4.55 -31.25 -14.65
CA LYS A 626 -4.63 -32.17 -15.79
C LYS A 626 -3.24 -32.66 -16.22
N LYS A 627 -2.26 -31.75 -16.30
CA LYS A 627 -0.87 -32.11 -16.63
C LYS A 627 -0.26 -33.01 -15.55
N ARG A 628 -0.37 -32.63 -14.28
CA ARG A 628 0.13 -33.43 -13.15
C ARG A 628 -0.55 -34.79 -13.06
N ALA A 629 -1.86 -34.87 -13.30
CA ALA A 629 -2.60 -36.13 -13.28
C ALA A 629 -2.12 -37.11 -14.37
N GLN A 630 -1.73 -36.61 -15.55
CA GLN A 630 -1.16 -37.44 -16.62
C GLN A 630 0.27 -37.88 -16.30
N GLU A 631 1.09 -36.99 -15.75
CA GLU A 631 2.49 -37.27 -15.40
C GLU A 631 2.61 -38.23 -14.21
N GLN A 632 1.69 -38.13 -13.25
CA GLN A 632 1.73 -38.84 -11.98
C GLN A 632 0.64 -39.91 -11.86
N ASN A 633 -0.08 -40.18 -12.95
CA ASN A 633 -1.09 -41.24 -13.09
C ASN A 633 -2.15 -41.24 -11.97
N TRP A 634 -2.76 -40.08 -11.71
CA TRP A 634 -3.79 -39.91 -10.68
C TRP A 634 -5.13 -40.55 -11.08
N ASP A 635 -5.94 -40.95 -10.09
CA ASP A 635 -7.34 -41.35 -10.29
C ASP A 635 -8.17 -40.18 -10.83
N LYS A 636 -9.25 -40.47 -11.57
CA LYS A 636 -10.04 -39.46 -12.29
C LYS A 636 -10.80 -38.47 -11.39
N ASP A 637 -10.92 -38.75 -10.09
CA ASP A 637 -11.75 -38.00 -9.15
C ASP A 637 -10.92 -37.07 -8.25
N TYR A 638 -10.21 -36.10 -8.84
CA TYR A 638 -9.47 -35.05 -8.11
C TYR A 638 -10.17 -33.69 -8.18
N VAL A 639 -10.06 -32.90 -7.10
CA VAL A 639 -10.76 -31.62 -6.93
C VAL A 639 -9.89 -30.56 -6.23
N ILE A 640 -10.40 -29.32 -6.19
CA ILE A 640 -9.77 -28.19 -5.50
C ILE A 640 -10.50 -27.93 -4.17
N GLY A 641 -9.74 -27.83 -3.09
CA GLY A 641 -10.22 -27.41 -1.78
C GLY A 641 -10.29 -25.89 -1.71
N VAL A 642 -11.38 -25.33 -1.18
CA VAL A 642 -11.47 -23.87 -0.95
C VAL A 642 -11.90 -23.62 0.47
N HIS A 643 -11.21 -22.73 1.19
CA HIS A 643 -11.58 -22.40 2.55
C HIS A 643 -11.45 -20.93 2.91
N CYS A 644 -12.32 -20.54 3.83
CA CYS A 644 -12.15 -19.40 4.71
C CYS A 644 -12.31 -19.90 6.16
N HIS A 645 -12.30 -18.99 7.13
CA HIS A 645 -12.40 -19.31 8.56
C HIS A 645 -13.46 -20.36 8.93
N TYR A 646 -14.64 -20.35 8.26
CA TYR A 646 -15.73 -21.31 8.50
C TYR A 646 -16.18 -22.11 7.26
N GLY A 647 -15.84 -21.66 6.05
CA GLY A 647 -16.17 -22.39 4.80
C GLY A 647 -17.64 -22.31 4.36
N PHE A 648 -18.38 -21.25 4.71
CA PHE A 648 -19.81 -21.07 4.33
C PHE A 648 -20.02 -19.93 3.34
N ASN A 649 -20.16 -18.68 3.81
CA ASN A 649 -20.64 -17.57 2.99
C ASN A 649 -19.69 -17.22 1.84
N ARG A 650 -18.44 -16.88 2.15
CA ARG A 650 -17.46 -16.43 1.15
C ARG A 650 -17.00 -17.57 0.25
N THR A 651 -16.72 -18.72 0.85
CA THR A 651 -16.37 -19.94 0.11
C THR A 651 -17.51 -20.35 -0.82
N GLY A 652 -18.74 -20.31 -0.33
CA GLY A 652 -19.94 -20.58 -1.13
C GLY A 652 -20.11 -19.58 -2.26
N TYR A 653 -19.94 -18.29 -2.00
CA TYR A 653 -20.06 -17.25 -3.02
C TYR A 653 -19.09 -17.47 -4.19
N PHE A 654 -17.79 -17.63 -3.91
CA PHE A 654 -16.79 -17.89 -4.95
C PHE A 654 -17.04 -19.18 -5.73
N ILE A 655 -17.40 -20.26 -5.03
CA ILE A 655 -17.71 -21.55 -5.67
C ILE A 655 -18.96 -21.42 -6.55
N VAL A 656 -20.01 -20.77 -6.05
CA VAL A 656 -21.28 -20.58 -6.77
C VAL A 656 -21.06 -19.72 -8.02
N CYS A 657 -20.32 -18.62 -7.94
CA CYS A 657 -19.96 -17.82 -9.13
C CYS A 657 -19.23 -18.67 -10.18
N TYR A 658 -18.23 -19.46 -9.77
CA TYR A 658 -17.48 -20.31 -10.70
C TYR A 658 -18.38 -21.33 -11.41
N ILE A 659 -19.24 -22.03 -10.68
CA ILE A 659 -20.08 -23.09 -11.29
C ILE A 659 -21.20 -22.51 -12.17
N ILE A 660 -21.66 -21.29 -11.90
CA ILE A 660 -22.57 -20.57 -12.80
C ILE A 660 -21.82 -20.25 -14.11
N GLU A 661 -20.66 -19.60 -14.03
CA GLU A 661 -19.95 -19.06 -15.20
C GLU A 661 -19.20 -20.11 -16.03
N ARG A 662 -18.66 -21.15 -15.38
CA ARG A 662 -17.82 -22.17 -16.04
C ARG A 662 -18.49 -23.53 -16.17
N CYS A 663 -19.48 -23.84 -15.33
CA CYS A 663 -20.17 -25.14 -15.36
C CYS A 663 -21.61 -25.05 -15.86
N GLY A 664 -22.12 -23.85 -16.18
CA GLY A 664 -23.43 -23.66 -16.81
C GLY A 664 -24.61 -23.94 -15.88
N TYR A 665 -24.42 -23.86 -14.56
CA TYR A 665 -25.50 -24.00 -13.60
C TYR A 665 -26.39 -22.77 -13.58
N SER A 666 -27.70 -22.95 -13.41
CA SER A 666 -28.56 -21.82 -13.05
C SER A 666 -28.23 -21.33 -11.63
N VAL A 667 -28.53 -20.07 -11.32
CA VAL A 667 -28.27 -19.46 -10.00
C VAL A 667 -28.83 -20.31 -8.87
N LYS A 668 -30.07 -20.76 -9.05
CA LYS A 668 -30.78 -21.56 -8.07
C LYS A 668 -30.14 -22.93 -7.92
N ASP A 669 -29.85 -23.61 -9.03
CA ASP A 669 -29.21 -24.94 -8.99
C ASP A 669 -27.80 -24.88 -8.40
N ALA A 670 -27.07 -23.79 -8.62
CA ALA A 670 -25.74 -23.57 -8.07
C ALA A 670 -25.77 -23.36 -6.54
N ILE A 671 -26.68 -22.52 -6.05
CA ILE A 671 -26.90 -22.31 -4.61
C ILE A 671 -27.36 -23.62 -3.94
N ASP A 672 -28.29 -24.34 -4.57
CA ASP A 672 -28.80 -25.61 -4.07
C ASP A 672 -27.72 -26.70 -4.06
N ALA A 673 -26.87 -26.75 -5.10
CA ALA A 673 -25.73 -27.66 -5.16
C ALA A 673 -24.72 -27.40 -4.02
N PHE A 674 -24.42 -26.13 -3.74
CA PHE A 674 -23.56 -25.77 -2.60
C PHE A 674 -24.21 -26.12 -1.26
N ALA A 675 -25.49 -25.80 -1.07
CA ALA A 675 -26.23 -26.07 0.16
C ALA A 675 -26.39 -27.58 0.44
N LYS A 676 -26.56 -28.39 -0.61
CA LYS A 676 -26.60 -29.85 -0.51
C LYS A 676 -25.27 -30.44 -0.05
N ALA A 677 -24.16 -29.91 -0.58
CA ALA A 677 -22.82 -30.42 -0.25
C ALA A 677 -22.28 -29.89 1.08
N ARG A 678 -22.68 -28.68 1.49
CA ARG A 678 -22.29 -28.01 2.73
C ARG A 678 -23.55 -27.59 3.51
N PRO A 679 -24.04 -28.45 4.43
CA PRO A 679 -25.23 -28.16 5.21
C PRO A 679 -25.09 -26.82 5.96
N ASN A 680 -26.13 -25.97 5.90
CA ASN A 680 -26.20 -24.52 6.22
C ASN A 680 -26.01 -23.57 5.02
N GLY A 681 -25.43 -24.02 3.90
CA GLY A 681 -25.30 -23.23 2.68
C GLY A 681 -24.65 -21.86 2.88
N ILE A 682 -24.97 -20.92 2.00
CA ILE A 682 -24.66 -19.49 2.18
C ILE A 682 -25.73 -18.93 3.14
N ARG A 683 -25.31 -18.52 4.34
CA ARG A 683 -26.19 -18.13 5.45
C ARG A 683 -26.62 -16.66 5.39
N HIS A 684 -25.74 -15.80 4.89
CA HIS A 684 -25.97 -14.37 4.87
C HIS A 684 -26.70 -13.96 3.59
N SER A 685 -27.85 -13.30 3.75
CA SER A 685 -28.70 -12.84 2.65
C SER A 685 -27.95 -11.97 1.66
N HIS A 686 -27.11 -11.04 2.12
CA HIS A 686 -26.35 -10.15 1.24
C HIS A 686 -25.39 -10.88 0.27
N PHE A 687 -24.94 -12.09 0.57
CA PHE A 687 -24.19 -12.92 -0.40
C PHE A 687 -25.13 -13.58 -1.42
N LEU A 688 -26.32 -14.03 -0.99
CA LEU A 688 -27.33 -14.60 -1.89
C LEU A 688 -27.88 -13.53 -2.82
N ASP A 689 -28.20 -12.34 -2.31
CA ASP A 689 -28.78 -11.24 -3.09
C ASP A 689 -27.81 -10.79 -4.19
N ASN A 690 -26.53 -10.68 -3.87
CA ASN A 690 -25.50 -10.33 -4.85
C ASN A 690 -25.32 -11.42 -5.94
N LEU A 691 -25.42 -12.70 -5.58
CA LEU A 691 -25.42 -13.80 -6.58
C LEU A 691 -26.59 -13.69 -7.57
N HIS A 692 -27.79 -13.34 -7.09
CA HIS A 692 -28.95 -13.14 -7.96
C HIS A 692 -28.79 -11.90 -8.84
N LEU A 693 -28.24 -10.82 -8.31
CA LEU A 693 -27.95 -9.59 -9.07
C LEU A 693 -26.90 -9.82 -10.16
N ARG A 694 -25.84 -10.58 -9.86
CA ARG A 694 -24.80 -10.94 -10.84
C ARG A 694 -25.35 -11.77 -11.99
N SER A 695 -26.41 -12.55 -11.73
CA SER A 695 -26.92 -13.55 -12.66
C SER A 695 -28.24 -13.13 -13.36
N ASP A 696 -28.63 -11.86 -13.27
CA ASP A 696 -29.83 -11.34 -13.93
C ASP A 696 -29.63 -11.29 -15.46
N PRO A 697 -30.44 -12.02 -16.25
CA PRO A 697 -30.32 -12.05 -17.71
C PRO A 697 -30.52 -10.69 -18.40
N ARG A 698 -31.05 -9.66 -17.71
CA ARG A 698 -31.14 -8.29 -18.23
C ARG A 698 -29.78 -7.59 -18.34
N ARG A 699 -28.77 -8.09 -17.62
CA ARG A 699 -27.37 -7.66 -17.77
C ARG A 699 -26.71 -8.38 -18.95
N ALA A 700 -27.07 -9.65 -19.17
CA ALA A 700 -26.60 -10.44 -20.32
C ALA A 700 -27.07 -9.90 -21.69
N SER A 701 -28.17 -9.14 -21.77
CA SER A 701 -28.59 -8.48 -23.02
C SER A 701 -27.76 -7.26 -23.41
N LEU A 702 -26.98 -6.71 -22.47
CA LEU A 702 -26.01 -5.64 -22.75
C LEU A 702 -24.65 -6.22 -23.16
N ASP A 703 -24.27 -7.36 -22.59
CA ASP A 703 -23.01 -8.07 -22.94
C ASP A 703 -23.13 -8.96 -24.19
N SER A 704 -24.34 -9.42 -24.55
CA SER A 704 -24.57 -10.26 -25.75
C SER A 704 -24.38 -9.52 -27.06
N VAL A 705 -24.44 -8.18 -27.06
CA VAL A 705 -24.22 -7.37 -28.27
C VAL A 705 -22.72 -7.26 -28.60
N GLU A 706 -21.84 -7.34 -27.59
CA GLU A 706 -20.37 -7.33 -27.79
C GLU A 706 -19.79 -8.75 -27.98
N ALA A 707 -20.39 -9.79 -27.37
CA ALA A 707 -19.89 -11.16 -27.48
C ALA A 707 -20.22 -11.87 -28.81
N ASP A 708 -21.32 -11.51 -29.47
CA ASP A 708 -21.72 -12.11 -30.75
C ASP A 708 -20.85 -11.64 -31.94
N GLU A 709 -20.18 -10.48 -31.83
CA GLU A 709 -19.21 -10.01 -32.84
C GLU A 709 -17.83 -10.69 -32.69
N GLU A 710 -17.40 -11.05 -31.48
CA GLU A 710 -16.12 -11.73 -31.25
C GLU A 710 -16.14 -13.22 -31.63
N ASP A 711 -17.23 -13.95 -31.34
CA ASP A 711 -17.30 -15.40 -31.64
C ASP A 711 -17.54 -15.68 -33.14
N ALA A 712 -18.12 -14.72 -33.87
CA ALA A 712 -18.24 -14.76 -35.34
C ALA A 712 -16.90 -14.55 -36.05
N LEU A 713 -15.96 -13.82 -35.44
CA LEU A 713 -14.61 -13.59 -35.96
C LEU A 713 -13.66 -14.77 -35.70
N LEU A 714 -13.82 -15.47 -34.56
CA LEU A 714 -12.94 -16.57 -34.17
C LEU A 714 -13.26 -17.91 -34.89
N ARG A 715 -14.52 -18.15 -35.28
CA ARG A 715 -14.91 -19.36 -36.02
C ARG A 715 -14.45 -19.41 -37.48
N ARG A 716 -13.85 -18.33 -37.99
CA ARG A 716 -13.35 -18.26 -39.38
C ARG A 716 -11.89 -18.71 -39.53
N ALA A 717 -11.20 -19.05 -38.44
CA ALA A 717 -9.76 -19.29 -38.45
C ALA A 717 -9.33 -20.68 -37.93
N ALA A 718 -9.99 -21.77 -38.34
CA ALA A 718 -9.38 -23.11 -38.23
C ALA A 718 -10.06 -24.18 -39.09
N SER A 719 -9.54 -24.47 -40.29
CA SER A 719 -9.54 -25.83 -40.88
C SER A 719 -8.47 -25.96 -41.99
N SER A 720 -7.77 -27.11 -42.03
CA SER A 720 -6.66 -27.45 -42.96
C SER A 720 -7.06 -28.64 -43.88
N PRO A 721 -6.23 -29.25 -44.78
CA PRO A 721 -4.92 -28.87 -45.36
C PRO A 721 -4.75 -29.14 -46.89
N SER A 722 -3.60 -28.68 -47.44
CA SER A 722 -2.78 -29.27 -48.53
C SER A 722 -2.92 -28.87 -50.03
N SER A 723 -1.72 -28.56 -50.57
CA SER A 723 -1.22 -28.67 -51.96
C SER A 723 -1.22 -27.43 -52.89
N ARG A 724 -0.03 -27.25 -53.50
CA ARG A 724 0.33 -26.51 -54.74
C ARG A 724 0.80 -25.05 -54.65
N ARG A 725 2.06 -24.94 -54.22
CA ARG A 725 3.03 -23.85 -54.50
C ARG A 725 3.13 -23.54 -56.00
N PHE A 726 2.63 -22.37 -56.43
CA PHE A 726 3.15 -21.53 -57.54
C PHE A 726 2.30 -20.25 -57.72
N ARG A 727 1.03 -20.25 -57.27
CA ARG A 727 0.13 -19.06 -57.33
C ARG A 727 0.36 -18.01 -56.23
N GLU A 728 1.09 -18.34 -55.16
CA GLU A 728 1.25 -17.48 -53.97
C GLU A 728 2.14 -16.26 -54.20
N TRP A 729 3.13 -16.33 -55.09
CA TRP A 729 4.08 -15.22 -55.29
C TRP A 729 3.44 -13.99 -55.96
N VAL A 730 2.42 -14.18 -56.81
CA VAL A 730 1.75 -13.07 -57.51
C VAL A 730 0.67 -12.42 -56.63
N LEU A 731 0.01 -13.20 -55.78
CA LEU A 731 -1.01 -12.70 -54.85
C LEU A 731 -0.40 -11.97 -53.65
N PHE A 732 0.80 -12.39 -53.20
CA PHE A 732 1.47 -11.74 -52.07
C PHE A 732 1.90 -10.30 -52.39
N THR A 733 2.35 -10.04 -53.62
CA THR A 733 2.74 -8.68 -54.06
C THR A 733 1.52 -7.76 -54.19
N TRP A 734 0.39 -8.27 -54.68
CA TRP A 734 -0.86 -7.51 -54.78
C TRP A 734 -1.50 -7.26 -53.41
N ALA A 735 -1.48 -8.24 -52.52
CA ALA A 735 -1.96 -8.09 -51.14
C ALA A 735 -1.09 -7.09 -50.36
N PHE A 736 0.23 -7.09 -50.56
CA PHE A 736 1.11 -6.13 -49.90
C PHE A 736 0.83 -4.69 -50.33
N ILE A 737 0.64 -4.46 -51.63
CA ILE A 737 0.30 -3.12 -52.15
C ILE A 737 -1.10 -2.68 -51.67
N ALA A 738 -2.07 -3.59 -51.64
CA ALA A 738 -3.42 -3.31 -51.14
C ALA A 738 -3.42 -3.00 -49.63
N THR A 739 -2.64 -3.74 -48.84
CA THR A 739 -2.53 -3.51 -47.39
C THR A 739 -1.83 -2.18 -47.10
N VAL A 740 -0.79 -1.82 -47.86
CA VAL A 740 -0.15 -0.50 -47.72
C VAL A 740 -1.11 0.62 -48.12
N ALA A 741 -1.89 0.45 -49.19
CA ALA A 741 -2.89 1.42 -49.60
C ALA A 741 -4.02 1.57 -48.54
N VAL A 742 -4.45 0.46 -47.93
CA VAL A 742 -5.45 0.47 -46.83
C VAL A 742 -4.87 1.12 -45.58
N ILE A 743 -3.60 0.89 -45.24
CA ILE A 743 -2.96 1.55 -44.10
C ILE A 743 -2.79 3.04 -44.37
N VAL A 744 -2.39 3.46 -45.58
CA VAL A 744 -2.29 4.88 -45.94
C VAL A 744 -3.66 5.54 -45.96
N LEU A 745 -4.70 4.85 -46.47
CA LEU A 745 -6.09 5.33 -46.40
C LEU A 745 -6.61 5.39 -44.97
N ALA A 746 -6.28 4.42 -44.12
CA ALA A 746 -6.67 4.40 -42.71
C ALA A 746 -5.97 5.52 -41.94
N VAL A 747 -4.67 5.75 -42.16
CA VAL A 747 -3.91 6.86 -41.58
C VAL A 747 -4.42 8.20 -42.10
N PHE A 748 -4.80 8.30 -43.38
CA PHE A 748 -5.39 9.51 -43.94
C PHE A 748 -6.81 9.77 -43.42
N PHE A 749 -7.62 8.72 -43.22
CA PHE A 749 -8.96 8.81 -42.61
C PHE A 749 -8.88 9.18 -41.14
N GLN A 750 -7.94 8.58 -40.41
CA GLN A 750 -7.70 8.84 -38.99
C GLN A 750 -7.12 10.24 -38.77
N HIS A 751 -6.27 10.71 -39.68
CA HIS A 751 -5.81 12.10 -39.69
C HIS A 751 -6.92 13.09 -40.05
N ARG A 752 -7.86 12.74 -40.94
CA ARG A 752 -9.04 13.57 -41.28
C ARG A 752 -10.08 13.63 -40.16
N GLN A 753 -10.27 12.52 -39.43
CA GLN A 753 -11.14 12.45 -38.26
C GLN A 753 -10.56 13.23 -37.06
N GLN A 754 -9.23 13.29 -36.93
CA GLN A 754 -8.57 14.09 -35.88
C GLN A 754 -8.44 15.58 -36.22
N THR A 755 -8.73 16.01 -37.46
CA THR A 755 -8.52 17.41 -37.91
C THR A 755 -9.77 18.08 -38.47
N SER A 756 -10.95 17.47 -38.35
CA SER A 756 -12.23 18.11 -38.69
C SER A 756 -13.11 18.21 -37.44
N PRO A 757 -13.63 19.40 -37.09
CA PRO A 757 -14.51 19.54 -35.95
C PRO A 757 -15.85 18.87 -36.28
N SER A 758 -16.22 17.83 -35.53
CA SER A 758 -17.54 17.22 -35.65
C SER A 758 -18.56 18.09 -34.92
N HIS A 759 -19.18 18.99 -35.67
CA HIS A 759 -20.56 19.38 -35.44
C HIS A 759 -21.43 18.12 -35.51
N ASP A 760 -22.04 17.75 -34.39
CA ASP A 760 -23.29 16.98 -34.42
C ASP A 760 -24.34 17.80 -33.69
N ASP A 761 -25.29 18.31 -34.46
CA ASP A 761 -26.37 19.16 -34.03
C ASP A 761 -27.66 18.50 -34.51
N SER A 762 -28.37 17.85 -33.58
CA SER A 762 -29.80 18.14 -33.35
C SER A 762 -30.39 17.22 -32.28
N THR A 763 -30.49 17.71 -31.04
CA THR A 763 -31.78 18.06 -30.43
C THR A 763 -31.56 18.94 -29.17
N SER A 764 -31.88 20.23 -29.36
CA SER A 764 -32.08 21.34 -28.43
C SER A 764 -30.87 21.98 -27.71
N PRO A 765 -30.79 23.33 -27.69
CA PRO A 765 -29.71 24.05 -27.03
C PRO A 765 -29.74 23.76 -25.52
N SER A 766 -28.56 23.76 -24.89
CA SER A 766 -28.31 23.98 -23.46
C SER A 766 -29.58 24.42 -22.70
N SER A 767 -30.37 23.49 -22.18
CA SER A 767 -31.46 23.84 -21.27
C SER A 767 -30.83 24.53 -20.06
N LYS A 768 -31.35 25.69 -19.67
CA LYS A 768 -31.00 26.36 -18.42
C LYS A 768 -31.10 25.34 -17.28
N ARG A 769 -30.01 25.16 -16.51
CA ARG A 769 -29.93 24.17 -15.43
C ARG A 769 -29.35 24.73 -14.15
N ASN A 770 -29.88 24.27 -13.03
CA ASN A 770 -29.35 24.53 -11.69
C ASN A 770 -28.66 23.26 -11.16
N LEU A 771 -27.54 23.42 -10.46
CA LEU A 771 -26.91 22.33 -9.72
C LEU A 771 -26.60 22.80 -8.31
N ILE A 772 -27.10 22.05 -7.32
CA ILE A 772 -26.80 22.29 -5.91
C ILE A 772 -25.98 21.11 -5.40
N PHE A 773 -24.78 21.40 -4.93
CA PHE A 773 -23.86 20.42 -4.36
C PHE A 773 -23.77 20.65 -2.85
N MET A 774 -24.16 19.66 -2.06
CA MET A 774 -24.08 19.77 -0.60
C MET A 774 -22.96 18.90 -0.03
N VAL A 775 -22.11 19.46 0.81
CA VAL A 775 -21.02 18.76 1.49
C VAL A 775 -21.35 18.62 2.97
N SER A 776 -21.36 17.40 3.49
CA SER A 776 -21.53 17.12 4.92
C SER A 776 -20.17 16.73 5.51
N ASP A 777 -19.31 17.70 5.83
CA ASP A 777 -17.93 17.45 6.26
C ASP A 777 -17.87 16.48 7.45
N GLY A 778 -17.02 15.47 7.40
CA GLY A 778 -16.86 14.47 8.47
C GLY A 778 -18.04 13.51 8.70
N MET A 779 -19.12 13.59 7.91
CA MET A 779 -20.34 12.79 8.10
C MET A 779 -20.22 11.37 7.50
N GLY A 780 -19.98 10.38 8.37
CA GLY A 780 -20.03 8.97 8.01
C GLY A 780 -21.43 8.31 8.11
N PRO A 781 -21.56 7.05 7.67
CA PRO A 781 -22.82 6.29 7.78
C PRO A 781 -23.32 6.11 9.23
N THR A 782 -22.41 6.06 10.21
CA THR A 782 -22.79 5.93 11.63
C THR A 782 -23.44 7.22 12.15
N SER A 783 -23.01 8.40 11.70
CA SER A 783 -23.60 9.69 12.08
C SER A 783 -25.10 9.73 11.76
N LEU A 784 -25.50 9.27 10.56
CA LEU A 784 -26.92 9.13 10.22
C LEU A 784 -27.67 8.19 11.17
N SER A 785 -27.09 7.02 11.47
CA SER A 785 -27.75 6.02 12.31
C SER A 785 -27.94 6.51 13.75
N MET A 786 -26.95 7.23 14.27
CA MET A 786 -27.01 7.91 15.56
C MET A 786 -28.11 8.98 15.57
N THR A 787 -28.11 9.88 14.57
CA THR A 787 -29.09 10.96 14.47
C THR A 787 -30.51 10.46 14.28
N ARG A 788 -30.73 9.42 13.47
CA ARG A 788 -32.05 8.81 13.25
C ARG A 788 -32.68 8.37 14.57
N SER A 789 -31.96 7.57 15.34
CA SER A 789 -32.48 7.04 16.60
C SER A 789 -32.61 8.12 17.67
N PHE A 790 -31.74 9.13 17.65
CA PHE A 790 -31.85 10.30 18.52
C PHE A 790 -33.13 11.08 18.23
N ARG A 791 -33.41 11.41 16.96
CA ARG A 791 -34.63 12.10 16.53
C ARG A 791 -35.87 11.29 16.87
N GLN A 792 -35.86 9.98 16.59
CA GLN A 792 -36.96 9.09 16.95
C GLN A 792 -37.32 9.17 18.44
N LEU A 793 -36.31 9.23 19.32
CA LEU A 793 -36.51 9.39 20.75
C LEU A 793 -37.05 10.77 21.11
N VAL A 794 -36.40 11.85 20.62
CA VAL A 794 -36.71 13.23 21.03
C VAL A 794 -38.10 13.66 20.55
N ASP A 795 -38.49 13.25 19.34
CA ASP A 795 -39.75 13.66 18.72
C ASP A 795 -40.87 12.63 18.96
N GLY A 796 -40.59 11.50 19.62
CA GLY A 796 -41.56 10.43 19.88
C GLY A 796 -42.04 9.74 18.61
N LEU A 797 -41.17 9.58 17.62
CA LEU A 797 -41.50 9.04 16.30
C LEU A 797 -41.45 7.49 16.29
N PRO A 798 -42.15 6.84 15.34
CA PRO A 798 -42.05 5.41 15.13
C PRO A 798 -40.62 4.93 14.83
N ILE A 799 -40.34 3.66 15.15
CA ILE A 799 -39.01 3.05 14.95
C ILE A 799 -38.59 2.96 13.47
N ASP A 800 -39.56 2.97 12.57
CA ASP A 800 -39.39 2.96 11.12
C ASP A 800 -39.34 4.36 10.50
N ASP A 801 -39.43 5.43 11.29
CA ASP A 801 -39.19 6.79 10.80
C ASP A 801 -37.72 6.96 10.37
N THR A 802 -37.51 7.64 9.26
CA THR A 802 -36.18 7.86 8.67
C THR A 802 -35.95 9.35 8.45
N LEU A 803 -34.67 9.73 8.36
CA LEU A 803 -34.28 11.08 7.93
C LEU A 803 -34.67 11.30 6.46
N VAL A 804 -34.68 12.56 6.01
CA VAL A 804 -34.94 12.89 4.61
C VAL A 804 -33.80 12.36 3.74
N LEU A 805 -32.56 12.49 4.21
CA LEU A 805 -31.35 11.92 3.61
C LEU A 805 -31.47 10.41 3.34
N ASP A 806 -32.06 9.64 4.26
CA ASP A 806 -32.22 8.18 4.12
C ASP A 806 -33.04 7.79 2.89
N ARG A 807 -34.01 8.63 2.51
CA ARG A 807 -34.89 8.39 1.34
C ARG A 807 -34.21 8.72 0.02
N HIS A 808 -33.10 9.45 0.08
CA HIS A 808 -32.34 9.95 -1.07
C HIS A 808 -30.95 9.31 -1.18
N PHE A 809 -30.70 8.23 -0.45
CA PHE A 809 -29.45 7.48 -0.53
C PHE A 809 -29.22 6.93 -1.94
N TRP A 810 -28.11 7.32 -2.54
CA TRP A 810 -27.78 7.05 -3.94
C TRP A 810 -26.61 6.07 -4.09
N GLY A 811 -25.68 6.07 -3.14
CA GLY A 811 -24.47 5.27 -3.20
C GLY A 811 -23.48 5.60 -2.10
N THR A 812 -22.24 5.18 -2.29
CA THR A 812 -21.11 5.50 -1.39
C THR A 812 -19.94 6.04 -2.19
N SER A 813 -19.11 6.87 -1.56
CA SER A 813 -17.94 7.50 -2.15
C SER A 813 -16.69 7.11 -1.38
N ARG A 814 -15.66 6.66 -2.11
CA ARG A 814 -14.30 6.45 -1.58
C ARG A 814 -13.54 7.77 -1.55
N THR A 815 -12.87 8.04 -0.43
CA THR A 815 -12.40 9.39 -0.10
C THR A 815 -10.89 9.56 -0.09
N ARG A 816 -10.09 8.48 -0.09
CA ARG A 816 -8.61 8.52 0.05
C ARG A 816 -7.91 9.61 -0.78
N SER A 817 -6.83 10.18 -0.28
CA SER A 817 -6.01 11.12 -1.04
C SER A 817 -4.93 10.38 -1.86
N SER A 818 -4.10 11.10 -2.60
CA SER A 818 -2.95 10.53 -3.31
C SER A 818 -1.77 10.23 -2.36
N SER A 819 -1.74 10.85 -1.17
CA SER A 819 -0.65 10.70 -0.19
C SER A 819 -1.01 9.84 1.02
N SER A 820 -2.31 9.56 1.26
CA SER A 820 -2.80 8.84 2.43
C SER A 820 -4.06 8.02 2.12
N LEU A 821 -4.25 6.92 2.86
CA LEU A 821 -5.52 6.17 2.83
C LEU A 821 -6.66 6.91 3.53
N VAL A 822 -6.34 7.89 4.37
CA VAL A 822 -7.27 8.79 5.05
C VAL A 822 -7.04 10.20 4.50
N THR A 823 -8.06 10.75 3.84
CA THR A 823 -7.99 12.11 3.28
C THR A 823 -8.18 13.16 4.37
N ASP A 824 -7.69 14.38 4.13
CA ASP A 824 -8.21 15.58 4.78
C ASP A 824 -9.24 16.29 3.89
N SER A 825 -9.89 17.32 4.43
CA SER A 825 -10.91 18.09 3.71
C SER A 825 -10.33 18.80 2.49
N ALA A 826 -9.09 19.30 2.56
CA ALA A 826 -8.44 19.97 1.43
C ALA A 826 -8.31 19.05 0.20
N ALA A 827 -7.78 17.83 0.39
CA ALA A 827 -7.68 16.86 -0.69
C ALA A 827 -9.05 16.29 -1.13
N GLY A 828 -10.00 16.16 -0.19
CA GLY A 828 -11.37 15.74 -0.46
C GLY A 828 -12.11 16.74 -1.36
N ALA A 829 -12.09 18.01 -0.98
CA ALA A 829 -12.67 19.13 -1.74
C ALA A 829 -11.98 19.30 -3.10
N THR A 830 -10.65 19.16 -3.17
CA THR A 830 -9.89 19.18 -4.43
C THR A 830 -10.34 18.07 -5.39
N ALA A 831 -10.71 16.90 -4.87
CA ALA A 831 -11.23 15.82 -5.70
C ALA A 831 -12.61 16.14 -6.30
N PHE A 832 -13.47 16.86 -5.58
CA PHE A 832 -14.76 17.33 -6.08
C PHE A 832 -14.59 18.46 -7.11
N SER A 833 -13.76 19.45 -6.81
CA SER A 833 -13.59 20.65 -7.65
C SER A 833 -12.78 20.37 -8.92
N CYS A 834 -11.68 19.63 -8.83
CA CYS A 834 -10.80 19.33 -9.96
C CYS A 834 -11.11 18.00 -10.66
N GLY A 835 -11.94 17.13 -10.07
CA GLY A 835 -12.15 15.76 -10.58
C GLY A 835 -10.88 14.90 -10.58
N ARG A 836 -9.89 15.26 -9.75
CA ARG A 836 -8.56 14.63 -9.67
C ARG A 836 -8.15 14.46 -8.20
N LYS A 837 -7.47 13.36 -7.88
CA LYS A 837 -6.91 13.16 -6.54
C LYS A 837 -5.75 14.13 -6.30
N SER A 838 -5.59 14.56 -5.05
CA SER A 838 -4.43 15.32 -4.58
C SER A 838 -3.92 14.81 -3.24
N TYR A 839 -2.83 15.37 -2.73
CA TYR A 839 -2.22 15.01 -1.45
C TYR A 839 -2.88 15.76 -0.28
N ASN A 840 -2.84 15.23 0.94
CA ASN A 840 -3.41 15.93 2.10
C ASN A 840 -2.77 17.31 2.30
N GLY A 841 -3.60 18.33 2.54
CA GLY A 841 -3.24 19.74 2.64
C GLY A 841 -3.23 20.48 1.29
N ALA A 842 -3.48 19.78 0.18
CA ALA A 842 -3.55 20.39 -1.14
C ALA A 842 -4.88 21.10 -1.37
N ILE A 843 -4.83 22.38 -1.72
CA ILE A 843 -5.98 23.13 -2.21
C ILE A 843 -5.83 23.33 -3.70
N ALA A 844 -6.68 22.65 -4.47
CA ALA A 844 -6.78 22.78 -5.92
C ALA A 844 -5.42 22.67 -6.64
N VAL A 845 -4.55 21.76 -6.21
CA VAL A 845 -3.34 21.36 -6.93
C VAL A 845 -3.37 19.86 -7.19
N ASP A 846 -2.71 19.39 -8.24
CA ASP A 846 -2.54 17.96 -8.51
C ASP A 846 -1.35 17.36 -7.70
N PRO A 847 -1.15 16.03 -7.73
CA PRO A 847 -0.06 15.40 -6.97
C PRO A 847 1.35 15.86 -7.37
N ASP A 848 1.51 16.42 -8.56
CA ASP A 848 2.77 16.97 -9.08
C ASP A 848 2.93 18.47 -8.74
N HIS A 849 2.11 18.97 -7.80
CA HIS A 849 2.06 20.35 -7.34
C HIS A 849 1.75 21.34 -8.47
N GLN A 850 1.09 20.87 -9.54
CA GLN A 850 0.59 21.77 -10.58
C GLN A 850 -0.80 22.27 -10.19
N PRO A 851 -1.06 23.58 -10.31
CA PRO A 851 -2.38 24.12 -10.03
C PRO A 851 -3.44 23.50 -10.94
N CYS A 852 -4.52 23.04 -10.31
CA CYS A 852 -5.85 22.80 -10.88
C CYS A 852 -6.89 23.83 -10.37
N GLY A 853 -6.41 24.82 -9.59
CA GLY A 853 -7.06 25.99 -9.01
C GLY A 853 -6.03 26.78 -8.18
N THR A 854 -6.47 27.81 -7.47
CA THR A 854 -5.60 28.85 -6.84
C THR A 854 -5.35 28.64 -5.33
N ASN A 855 -4.28 29.24 -4.78
CA ASN A 855 -3.61 28.88 -3.51
C ASN A 855 -3.58 30.02 -2.43
N ASP A 856 -3.37 29.63 -1.15
CA ASP A 856 -2.98 30.27 0.14
C ASP A 856 -3.49 31.68 0.55
N GLU A 857 -4.07 32.47 -0.35
CA GLU A 857 -4.77 33.73 -0.03
C GLU A 857 -6.24 33.64 -0.42
N ILE A 858 -6.90 32.53 -0.03
CA ILE A 858 -8.27 32.18 -0.44
C ILE A 858 -9.24 33.36 -0.30
N ALA A 859 -9.21 34.08 0.84
CA ALA A 859 -10.06 35.25 1.04
C ALA A 859 -9.86 36.34 -0.03
N LEU A 860 -8.61 36.63 -0.44
CA LEU A 860 -8.30 37.62 -1.48
C LEU A 860 -8.69 37.11 -2.87
N GLN A 861 -8.45 35.82 -3.13
CA GLN A 861 -8.82 35.17 -4.37
C GLN A 861 -10.34 35.20 -4.61
N GLU A 862 -11.12 34.78 -3.61
CA GLU A 862 -12.58 34.67 -3.72
C GLU A 862 -13.24 36.02 -3.99
N VAL A 863 -12.71 37.11 -3.41
CA VAL A 863 -13.24 38.47 -3.66
C VAL A 863 -12.83 39.04 -5.02
N GLY A 864 -11.80 38.48 -5.67
CA GLY A 864 -11.41 38.82 -7.05
C GLY A 864 -9.95 39.19 -7.29
N GLU A 865 -9.05 39.05 -6.31
CA GLU A 865 -7.59 39.27 -6.53
C GLU A 865 -6.89 38.09 -7.23
N GLY A 866 -7.59 36.97 -7.44
CA GLY A 866 -7.04 35.82 -8.16
C GLY A 866 -6.70 36.14 -9.62
N VAL A 867 -5.83 35.33 -10.23
CA VAL A 867 -5.42 35.50 -11.64
C VAL A 867 -6.58 35.33 -12.64
N LEU A 868 -7.66 34.67 -12.22
CA LEU A 868 -8.91 34.52 -12.98
C LEU A 868 -9.94 35.62 -12.68
N GLY A 869 -9.63 36.53 -11.74
CA GLY A 869 -10.58 37.53 -11.24
C GLY A 869 -11.59 36.92 -10.27
N ARG A 870 -12.81 37.47 -10.25
CA ARG A 870 -13.90 37.01 -9.39
C ARG A 870 -14.29 35.57 -9.72
N SER A 871 -14.24 34.70 -8.71
CA SER A 871 -14.48 33.25 -8.86
C SER A 871 -15.89 32.83 -8.44
N VAL A 872 -16.54 33.60 -7.56
CA VAL A 872 -17.90 33.35 -7.07
C VAL A 872 -18.72 34.63 -6.99
N ASP A 873 -20.05 34.51 -7.08
CA ASP A 873 -20.97 35.65 -6.98
C ASP A 873 -21.56 35.83 -5.57
N LEU A 874 -21.52 34.80 -4.72
CA LEU A 874 -22.12 34.82 -3.39
C LEU A 874 -21.29 33.99 -2.42
N MET A 875 -21.05 34.51 -1.22
CA MET A 875 -20.39 33.82 -0.12
C MET A 875 -21.07 34.15 1.21
N PHE A 876 -21.62 33.15 1.90
CA PHE A 876 -22.20 33.30 3.24
C PHE A 876 -21.57 32.30 4.22
N GLY A 877 -21.15 32.77 5.39
CA GLY A 877 -20.56 31.91 6.41
C GLY A 877 -19.92 32.68 7.57
N GLY A 878 -19.00 32.01 8.27
CA GLY A 878 -18.13 32.60 9.29
C GLY A 878 -16.78 33.06 8.73
N GLY A 879 -15.76 33.09 9.58
CA GLY A 879 -14.37 33.33 9.19
C GLY A 879 -14.02 34.80 8.95
N ARG A 880 -14.82 35.76 9.44
CA ARG A 880 -14.58 37.20 9.30
C ARG A 880 -13.16 37.61 9.69
N CYS A 881 -12.56 36.96 10.69
CA CYS A 881 -11.21 37.27 11.13
C CYS A 881 -10.14 37.11 10.03
N ARG A 882 -10.39 36.33 8.97
CA ARG A 882 -9.49 36.16 7.81
C ARG A 882 -9.63 37.27 6.77
N PHE A 883 -10.65 38.11 6.87
CA PHE A 883 -10.94 39.22 5.96
C PHE A 883 -10.59 40.59 6.54
N LEU A 884 -10.36 40.68 7.85
CA LEU A 884 -10.02 41.92 8.56
C LEU A 884 -8.49 42.08 8.69
N PRO A 885 -7.94 43.30 8.60
CA PRO A 885 -6.51 43.53 8.74
C PRO A 885 -6.04 43.22 10.16
N ASN A 886 -4.77 42.90 10.35
CA ASN A 886 -4.18 42.54 11.65
C ASN A 886 -4.33 43.63 12.73
N SER A 887 -4.58 44.89 12.33
CA SER A 887 -4.81 46.03 13.21
C SER A 887 -6.20 46.03 13.85
N THR A 888 -7.13 45.24 13.30
CA THR A 888 -8.50 45.11 13.80
C THR A 888 -8.57 44.03 14.87
N GLU A 889 -9.18 44.37 16.01
CA GLU A 889 -9.41 43.43 17.11
C GLU A 889 -10.21 42.20 16.63
N GLY A 890 -9.72 41.00 16.96
CA GLY A 890 -10.32 39.75 16.51
C GLY A 890 -9.91 39.32 15.10
N SER A 891 -8.97 40.01 14.44
CA SER A 891 -8.36 39.53 13.19
C SER A 891 -7.45 38.31 13.39
N CYS A 892 -7.46 37.43 12.41
CA CYS A 892 -6.57 36.27 12.28
C CYS A 892 -5.54 36.44 11.14
N ARG A 893 -5.48 37.61 10.50
CA ARG A 893 -4.52 37.90 9.43
C ARG A 893 -3.16 38.28 10.02
N GLY A 894 -2.10 37.91 9.31
CA GLY A 894 -0.72 38.32 9.64
C GLY A 894 -0.33 39.67 9.05
N ASP A 895 -1.14 40.22 8.14
CA ASP A 895 -0.88 41.44 7.39
C ASP A 895 -1.97 42.51 7.62
N ASP A 896 -1.70 43.73 7.16
CA ASP A 896 -2.56 44.90 7.33
C ASP A 896 -3.63 45.01 6.23
N VAL A 897 -3.92 43.92 5.49
CA VAL A 897 -4.83 43.95 4.33
C VAL A 897 -6.29 43.79 4.80
N ASP A 898 -7.12 44.78 4.49
CA ASP A 898 -8.57 44.70 4.67
C ASP A 898 -9.23 44.14 3.40
N VAL A 899 -9.51 42.84 3.42
CA VAL A 899 -10.10 42.12 2.30
C VAL A 899 -11.58 42.48 2.14
N ALA A 900 -12.29 42.75 3.24
CA ALA A 900 -13.70 43.15 3.19
C ALA A 900 -13.84 44.53 2.53
N ALA A 901 -13.04 45.51 2.93
CA ALA A 901 -12.99 46.81 2.27
C ALA A 901 -12.58 46.69 0.80
N LEU A 902 -11.56 45.87 0.51
CA LEU A 902 -11.15 45.58 -0.87
C LEU A 902 -12.28 45.00 -1.71
N ALA A 903 -13.05 44.06 -1.17
CA ALA A 903 -14.20 43.46 -1.83
C ALA A 903 -15.24 44.54 -2.18
N GLN A 904 -15.58 45.42 -1.24
CA GLN A 904 -16.57 46.48 -1.46
C GLN A 904 -16.07 47.55 -2.45
N GLU A 905 -14.87 48.09 -2.22
CA GLU A 905 -14.35 49.26 -2.93
C GLU A 905 -13.83 48.94 -4.33
N LYS A 906 -13.14 47.82 -4.49
CA LYS A 906 -12.50 47.42 -5.75
C LYS A 906 -13.37 46.49 -6.59
N HIS A 907 -14.04 45.53 -5.94
CA HIS A 907 -14.74 44.44 -6.62
C HIS A 907 -16.28 44.57 -6.56
N GLY A 908 -16.80 45.59 -5.87
CA GLY A 908 -18.22 45.94 -5.86
C GLY A 908 -19.11 44.99 -5.05
N TRP A 909 -18.56 44.30 -4.06
CA TRP A 909 -19.33 43.38 -3.21
C TRP A 909 -20.27 44.14 -2.27
N THR A 910 -21.49 43.64 -2.11
CA THR A 910 -22.31 43.97 -0.95
C THR A 910 -21.81 43.16 0.24
N TYR A 911 -21.71 43.79 1.42
CA TYR A 911 -21.14 43.16 2.62
C TYR A 911 -22.11 43.28 3.79
N ALA A 912 -22.32 42.17 4.49
CA ALA A 912 -23.05 42.08 5.75
C ALA A 912 -22.29 41.17 6.72
N ASP A 913 -22.26 41.51 8.00
CA ASP A 913 -21.41 40.82 8.96
C ASP A 913 -22.06 40.59 10.34
N ASP A 914 -23.36 40.79 10.41
CA ASP A 914 -24.19 40.57 11.59
C ASP A 914 -25.60 40.07 11.21
N ARG A 915 -26.39 39.73 12.23
CA ARG A 915 -27.78 39.30 12.06
C ARG A 915 -28.64 40.35 11.38
N ALA A 916 -28.48 41.62 11.73
CA ALA A 916 -29.29 42.70 11.18
C ALA A 916 -29.07 42.86 9.67
N GLY A 917 -27.81 42.78 9.21
CA GLY A 917 -27.43 42.77 7.82
C GLY A 917 -27.98 41.55 7.07
N PHE A 918 -27.95 40.37 7.70
CA PHE A 918 -28.60 39.18 7.14
C PHE A 918 -30.12 39.35 6.97
N GLU A 919 -30.81 39.87 7.98
CA GLU A 919 -32.27 40.12 7.90
C GLU A 919 -32.63 41.17 6.85
N ALA A 920 -31.76 42.16 6.64
CA ALA A 920 -31.92 43.17 5.60
C ALA A 920 -31.92 42.58 4.18
N MET A 921 -31.39 41.37 3.99
CA MET A 921 -31.48 40.62 2.73
C MET A 921 -32.88 40.09 2.43
N ALA A 922 -33.82 40.22 3.39
CA ALA A 922 -35.23 39.87 3.27
C ALA A 922 -35.47 38.44 2.75
N GLY A 923 -34.68 37.48 3.25
CA GLY A 923 -34.73 36.08 2.84
C GLY A 923 -34.42 35.86 1.36
N GLY A 924 -33.49 36.65 0.81
CA GLY A 924 -32.99 36.55 -0.56
C GLY A 924 -33.64 37.52 -1.55
N LYS A 925 -34.71 38.22 -1.15
CA LYS A 925 -35.43 39.18 -2.01
C LYS A 925 -34.74 40.53 -2.17
N ASN A 926 -33.80 40.83 -1.29
CA ASN A 926 -33.09 42.11 -1.26
C ASN A 926 -31.57 41.86 -1.21
N VAL A 927 -31.06 41.11 -2.19
CA VAL A 927 -29.63 40.78 -2.34
C VAL A 927 -29.14 41.35 -3.67
N SER A 928 -28.04 42.09 -3.64
CA SER A 928 -27.37 42.58 -4.85
C SER A 928 -26.03 41.86 -5.01
N LEU A 929 -25.89 41.08 -6.09
CA LEU A 929 -24.69 40.31 -6.37
C LEU A 929 -23.58 41.22 -6.99
N PRO A 930 -22.29 40.99 -6.66
CA PRO A 930 -21.81 39.93 -5.77
C PRO A 930 -22.04 40.25 -4.28
N ALA A 931 -22.32 39.24 -3.46
CA ALA A 931 -22.73 39.41 -2.06
C ALA A 931 -21.89 38.56 -1.08
N LEU A 932 -21.33 39.23 -0.05
CA LEU A 932 -20.47 38.67 0.98
C LEU A 932 -21.14 38.80 2.35
N GLY A 933 -21.39 37.68 3.01
CA GLY A 933 -21.96 37.59 4.35
C GLY A 933 -21.01 36.86 5.30
N LEU A 934 -20.39 37.58 6.25
CA LEU A 934 -19.44 37.02 7.22
C LEU A 934 -19.97 37.21 8.64
N PHE A 935 -20.87 36.32 9.07
CA PHE A 935 -21.70 36.51 10.26
C PHE A 935 -21.05 36.06 11.58
N ALA A 936 -19.90 35.40 11.53
CA ALA A 936 -19.13 34.97 12.70
C ALA A 936 -17.63 35.28 12.52
N SER A 937 -16.92 35.50 13.63
CA SER A 937 -15.48 35.80 13.61
C SER A 937 -14.65 34.63 13.09
N GLY A 938 -14.83 33.47 13.71
CA GLY A 938 -14.40 32.16 13.20
C GLY A 938 -15.62 31.38 12.74
N ASP A 939 -15.77 30.14 13.21
CA ASP A 939 -16.95 29.33 12.93
C ASP A 939 -18.24 29.92 13.49
N VAL A 940 -19.34 29.63 12.81
CA VAL A 940 -20.68 29.75 13.41
C VAL A 940 -20.76 28.71 14.54
N PRO A 941 -21.28 29.06 15.74
CA PRO A 941 -21.40 28.11 16.85
C PRO A 941 -22.16 26.84 16.45
N PHE A 942 -21.89 25.73 17.14
CA PHE A 942 -22.63 24.49 16.92
C PHE A 942 -24.14 24.71 17.05
N GLU A 943 -24.96 24.01 16.27
CA GLU A 943 -26.41 24.14 16.23
C GLU A 943 -27.05 23.97 17.61
N ILE A 944 -26.48 23.14 18.48
CA ILE A 944 -26.92 23.00 19.87
C ILE A 944 -26.86 24.32 20.65
N ASP A 945 -25.82 25.12 20.43
CA ASP A 945 -25.60 26.40 21.10
C ASP A 945 -26.25 27.54 20.32
N ARG A 946 -26.11 27.54 18.97
CA ARG A 946 -26.63 28.56 18.05
C ARG A 946 -28.13 28.72 18.14
N ARG A 947 -28.88 27.66 18.45
CA ARG A 947 -30.34 27.75 18.71
C ARG A 947 -30.69 28.72 19.85
N GLY A 948 -29.80 28.90 20.81
CA GLY A 948 -29.92 29.92 21.87
C GLY A 948 -29.41 31.32 21.46
N MET A 949 -28.89 31.45 20.24
CA MET A 949 -28.23 32.65 19.69
C MET A 949 -28.76 33.00 18.28
N GLY A 950 -30.01 32.66 17.97
CA GLY A 950 -30.60 32.90 16.64
C GLY A 950 -30.76 34.38 16.27
N ASP A 951 -30.73 35.27 17.27
CA ASP A 951 -30.67 36.72 17.13
C ASP A 951 -29.26 37.26 16.84
N VAL A 952 -28.25 36.40 16.92
CA VAL A 952 -26.85 36.74 16.63
C VAL A 952 -26.36 36.06 15.36
N TYR A 953 -26.68 34.77 15.17
CA TYR A 953 -26.15 33.96 14.07
C TYR A 953 -27.27 33.30 13.24
N PRO A 954 -27.25 33.44 11.90
CA PRO A 954 -28.14 32.67 11.03
C PRO A 954 -27.78 31.18 11.03
N SER A 955 -28.80 30.35 10.84
CA SER A 955 -28.66 28.91 10.61
C SER A 955 -28.21 28.58 9.19
N LEU A 956 -27.73 27.35 8.98
CA LEU A 956 -27.37 26.86 7.65
C LEU A 956 -28.56 26.91 6.70
N SER A 957 -29.75 26.48 7.15
CA SER A 957 -30.97 26.51 6.35
C SER A 957 -31.42 27.93 5.99
N GLU A 958 -31.29 28.90 6.91
CA GLU A 958 -31.56 30.31 6.61
C GLU A 958 -30.60 30.86 5.55
N MET A 959 -29.30 30.59 5.68
CA MET A 959 -28.29 31.04 4.72
C MET A 959 -28.51 30.41 3.34
N ALA A 960 -28.69 29.09 3.29
CA ALA A 960 -28.97 28.35 2.06
C ALA A 960 -30.24 28.84 1.37
N GLY A 961 -31.35 29.00 2.11
CA GLY A 961 -32.60 29.49 1.55
C GLY A 961 -32.51 30.92 1.02
N THR A 962 -31.73 31.78 1.68
CA THR A 962 -31.45 33.15 1.22
C THR A 962 -30.63 33.14 -0.06
N ALA A 963 -29.56 32.33 -0.12
CA ALA A 963 -28.70 32.19 -1.29
C ALA A 963 -29.45 31.64 -2.51
N ILE A 964 -30.23 30.56 -2.33
CA ILE A 964 -31.02 29.93 -3.40
C ILE A 964 -32.02 30.92 -3.98
N LYS A 965 -32.74 31.68 -3.15
CA LYS A 965 -33.71 32.67 -3.61
C LYS A 965 -33.04 33.83 -4.36
N ALA A 966 -31.90 34.31 -3.87
CA ALA A 966 -31.14 35.37 -4.53
C ALA A 966 -30.60 34.93 -5.90
N LEU A 967 -30.01 33.73 -5.98
CA LEU A 967 -29.47 33.18 -7.23
C LEU A 967 -30.59 32.83 -8.22
N ALA A 968 -31.71 32.28 -7.75
CA ALA A 968 -32.87 31.98 -8.59
C ALA A 968 -33.49 33.25 -9.20
N ASP A 969 -33.60 34.34 -8.42
CA ASP A 969 -34.06 35.63 -8.93
C ASP A 969 -33.06 36.25 -9.92
N ALA A 970 -31.78 36.27 -9.57
CA ALA A 970 -30.71 36.80 -10.42
C ALA A 970 -30.59 36.07 -11.77
N THR A 971 -30.84 34.76 -11.79
CA THR A 971 -30.78 33.94 -13.01
C THR A 971 -32.12 33.83 -13.72
N LYS A 972 -33.22 34.38 -13.19
CA LYS A 972 -34.57 34.19 -13.71
C LYS A 972 -34.69 34.47 -15.20
N ASP A 973 -34.16 35.62 -15.64
CA ASP A 973 -34.20 36.09 -17.03
C ASP A 973 -32.91 35.77 -17.81
N SER A 974 -32.05 34.90 -17.28
CA SER A 974 -30.80 34.44 -17.90
C SER A 974 -30.99 33.14 -18.68
N ASP A 975 -30.14 32.91 -19.68
CA ASP A 975 -30.02 31.62 -20.38
C ASP A 975 -29.22 30.58 -19.57
N LYS A 976 -28.57 31.01 -18.48
CA LYS A 976 -27.83 30.16 -17.53
C LYS A 976 -28.55 30.10 -16.18
N GLY A 977 -28.49 28.92 -15.54
CA GLY A 977 -28.88 28.76 -14.14
C GLY A 977 -27.70 29.05 -13.22
N PHE A 978 -27.66 28.40 -12.06
CA PHE A 978 -26.57 28.57 -11.09
C PHE A 978 -25.98 27.25 -10.60
N PHE A 979 -24.73 27.34 -10.11
CA PHE A 979 -24.10 26.33 -9.27
C PHE A 979 -24.02 26.88 -7.84
N LEU A 980 -24.44 26.09 -6.85
CA LEU A 980 -24.35 26.45 -5.44
C LEU A 980 -23.73 25.30 -4.65
N MET A 981 -22.71 25.60 -3.86
CA MET A 981 -22.15 24.68 -2.88
C MET A 981 -22.65 25.06 -1.48
N ILE A 982 -23.15 24.09 -0.71
CA ILE A 982 -23.61 24.28 0.68
C ILE A 982 -22.88 23.28 1.56
N GLU A 983 -22.22 23.74 2.61
CA GLU A 983 -21.42 22.89 3.50
C GLU A 983 -21.97 22.89 4.92
N GLY A 984 -22.13 21.70 5.50
CA GLY A 984 -22.34 21.50 6.94
C GLY A 984 -21.02 21.12 7.61
N SER A 985 -20.13 22.09 7.82
CA SER A 985 -18.74 21.84 8.25
C SER A 985 -18.62 21.37 9.71
N ARG A 986 -19.51 21.83 10.58
CA ARG A 986 -19.44 21.58 12.03
C ARG A 986 -19.72 20.12 12.41
N ILE A 987 -20.20 19.27 11.49
CA ILE A 987 -20.31 17.82 11.74
C ILE A 987 -18.93 17.20 11.98
N ASP A 988 -17.92 17.62 11.21
CA ASP A 988 -16.53 17.21 11.34
C ASP A 988 -15.92 17.65 12.66
N HIS A 989 -16.08 18.93 13.03
CA HIS A 989 -15.52 19.49 14.25
C HIS A 989 -16.10 18.78 15.50
N ALA A 990 -17.40 18.48 15.49
CA ALA A 990 -18.02 17.67 16.54
C ALA A 990 -17.44 16.24 16.59
N GLY A 991 -17.10 15.65 15.45
CA GLY A 991 -16.37 14.39 15.35
C GLY A 991 -14.96 14.46 15.93
N HIS A 992 -14.17 15.49 15.60
CA HIS A 992 -12.84 15.73 16.17
C HIS A 992 -12.87 15.87 17.69
N PHE A 993 -13.89 16.53 18.22
CA PHE A 993 -14.10 16.69 19.66
C PHE A 993 -14.68 15.45 20.33
N ASN A 994 -15.12 14.44 19.55
CA ASN A 994 -15.87 13.29 20.03
C ASN A 994 -17.14 13.69 20.80
N ASP A 995 -17.80 14.78 20.36
CA ASP A 995 -19.02 15.33 20.97
C ASP A 995 -20.28 14.87 20.22
N PRO A 996 -20.92 13.77 20.68
CA PRO A 996 -22.11 13.26 20.02
C PRO A 996 -23.33 14.14 20.23
N ALA A 997 -23.37 15.00 21.26
CA ALA A 997 -24.51 15.86 21.53
C ALA A 997 -24.58 17.04 20.55
N ALA A 998 -23.42 17.60 20.19
CA ALA A 998 -23.30 18.57 19.09
C ALA A 998 -23.56 17.89 17.73
N GLN A 999 -22.89 16.77 17.45
CA GLN A 999 -22.94 16.13 16.12
C GLN A 999 -24.36 15.78 15.66
N VAL A 1000 -25.21 15.19 16.52
CA VAL A 1000 -26.57 14.84 16.09
C VAL A 1000 -27.41 16.05 15.71
N ARG A 1001 -27.17 17.22 16.31
CA ARG A 1001 -27.92 18.45 16.01
C ARG A 1001 -27.42 19.13 14.74
N GLU A 1002 -26.12 19.04 14.46
CA GLU A 1002 -25.56 19.45 13.17
C GLU A 1002 -26.16 18.63 12.01
N VAL A 1003 -26.22 17.31 12.16
CA VAL A 1003 -26.82 16.43 11.14
C VAL A 1003 -28.31 16.71 10.94
N LEU A 1004 -29.04 17.09 11.99
CA LEU A 1004 -30.46 17.49 11.87
C LEU A 1004 -30.64 18.81 11.11
N GLU A 1005 -29.79 19.80 11.36
CA GLU A 1005 -29.82 21.07 10.61
C GLU A 1005 -29.42 20.86 9.14
N TYR A 1006 -28.47 19.96 8.89
CA TYR A 1006 -28.12 19.55 7.54
C TYR A 1006 -29.27 18.81 6.83
N ASP A 1007 -29.97 17.88 7.49
CA ASP A 1007 -31.16 17.19 6.95
C ASP A 1007 -32.30 18.17 6.66
N ALA A 1008 -32.52 19.18 7.52
CA ALA A 1008 -33.48 20.24 7.28
C ALA A 1008 -33.11 21.12 6.08
N THR A 1009 -31.83 21.45 5.93
CA THR A 1009 -31.31 22.19 4.77
C THR A 1009 -31.47 21.35 3.49
N PHE A 1010 -31.21 20.04 3.55
CA PHE A 1010 -31.40 19.13 2.43
C PHE A 1010 -32.86 19.09 1.97
N GLN A 1011 -33.83 19.03 2.91
CA GLN A 1011 -35.26 19.14 2.60
C GLN A 1011 -35.59 20.48 1.94
N LEU A 1012 -35.07 21.60 2.46
CA LEU A 1012 -35.30 22.93 1.88
C LEU A 1012 -34.84 23.00 0.42
N VAL A 1013 -33.72 22.37 0.08
CA VAL A 1013 -33.23 22.30 -1.30
C VAL A 1013 -34.13 21.44 -2.18
N LEU A 1014 -34.60 20.30 -1.68
CA LEU A 1014 -35.56 19.46 -2.41
C LEU A 1014 -36.84 20.22 -2.71
N ASP A 1015 -37.40 20.92 -1.72
CA ASP A 1015 -38.62 21.72 -1.88
C ASP A 1015 -38.42 22.78 -2.98
N PHE A 1016 -37.26 23.46 -2.99
CA PHE A 1016 -36.93 24.41 -4.04
C PHE A 1016 -36.86 23.75 -5.44
N LEU A 1017 -36.24 22.58 -5.55
CA LEU A 1017 -36.12 21.87 -6.82
C LEU A 1017 -37.48 21.37 -7.34
N GLU A 1018 -38.38 20.97 -6.45
CA GLU A 1018 -39.75 20.57 -6.80
C GLU A 1018 -40.60 21.75 -7.28
N GLU A 1019 -40.37 22.95 -6.70
CA GLU A 1019 -41.09 24.18 -7.07
C GLU A 1019 -40.49 24.92 -8.28
N SER A 1020 -39.26 24.59 -8.69
CA SER A 1020 -38.55 25.32 -9.76
C SER A 1020 -38.99 24.90 -11.16
N ASP A 1021 -39.30 25.88 -12.02
CA ASP A 1021 -39.51 25.66 -13.46
C ASP A 1021 -38.19 25.37 -14.23
N THR A 1022 -37.03 25.54 -13.57
CA THR A 1022 -35.71 25.31 -14.17
C THR A 1022 -35.20 23.91 -13.79
N GLU A 1023 -34.76 23.13 -14.79
CA GLU A 1023 -34.20 21.79 -14.57
C GLU A 1023 -33.06 21.85 -13.53
N GLY A 1024 -33.16 21.08 -12.44
CA GLY A 1024 -32.20 21.14 -11.35
C GLY A 1024 -31.89 19.79 -10.74
N VAL A 1025 -30.68 19.65 -10.20
CA VAL A 1025 -30.26 18.45 -9.47
C VAL A 1025 -29.58 18.81 -8.16
N LEU A 1026 -29.90 18.05 -7.12
CA LEU A 1026 -29.17 18.02 -5.85
C LEU A 1026 -28.28 16.77 -5.82
N VAL A 1027 -27.01 16.97 -5.50
CA VAL A 1027 -26.09 15.91 -5.12
C VAL A 1027 -25.46 16.28 -3.79
N ALA A 1028 -25.43 15.34 -2.85
CA ALA A 1028 -24.78 15.52 -1.56
C ALA A 1028 -23.83 14.37 -1.24
N THR A 1029 -22.72 14.66 -0.60
CA THR A 1029 -21.77 13.67 -0.09
C THR A 1029 -20.97 14.26 1.05
N SER A 1030 -20.26 13.42 1.79
CA SER A 1030 -19.17 13.88 2.63
C SER A 1030 -17.83 13.80 1.88
N ASP A 1031 -16.84 14.54 2.37
CA ASP A 1031 -15.43 14.45 2.00
C ASP A 1031 -14.68 13.34 2.77
N HIS A 1032 -15.06 13.06 4.03
CA HIS A 1032 -14.56 11.94 4.86
C HIS A 1032 -15.48 11.63 6.06
N GLU A 1033 -15.19 10.55 6.81
CA GLU A 1033 -15.78 10.34 8.14
C GLU A 1033 -14.81 10.82 9.22
N THR A 1034 -15.33 11.32 10.34
CA THR A 1034 -14.50 11.83 11.44
C THR A 1034 -14.84 11.23 12.80
N GLY A 1035 -13.78 10.87 13.54
CA GLY A 1035 -13.83 10.30 14.89
C GLY A 1035 -13.86 8.77 14.92
N GLY A 1036 -14.13 8.11 13.78
CA GLY A 1036 -14.36 6.67 13.71
C GLY A 1036 -15.46 6.26 14.68
N LEU A 1037 -16.61 6.93 14.52
CA LEU A 1037 -17.77 6.87 15.40
C LEU A 1037 -18.43 5.49 15.36
N ALA A 1038 -18.75 4.98 16.55
CA ALA A 1038 -19.56 3.80 16.75
C ALA A 1038 -20.67 4.07 17.79
N THR A 1039 -21.92 3.76 17.45
CA THR A 1039 -23.04 3.65 18.42
C THR A 1039 -22.96 2.36 19.24
N ALA A 1040 -21.76 2.05 19.71
CA ALA A 1040 -21.44 0.90 20.54
C ALA A 1040 -20.15 1.20 21.31
N TRP A 1041 -20.12 0.83 22.59
CA TRP A 1041 -18.94 0.99 23.43
C TRP A 1041 -18.82 -0.12 24.48
N GLN A 1042 -17.58 -0.56 24.70
CA GLN A 1042 -17.23 -1.59 25.66
C GLN A 1042 -15.87 -1.29 26.30
N THR A 1043 -15.84 -1.23 27.64
CA THR A 1043 -14.59 -1.16 28.40
C THR A 1043 -13.83 -2.49 28.35
N PRO A 1044 -12.48 -2.47 28.28
CA PRO A 1044 -11.68 -3.68 28.45
C PRO A 1044 -12.06 -4.47 29.71
N GLY A 1045 -12.23 -5.78 29.57
CA GLY A 1045 -12.59 -6.68 30.68
C GLY A 1045 -14.08 -6.77 31.02
N GLN A 1046 -14.94 -5.92 30.44
CA GLN A 1046 -16.40 -6.06 30.57
C GLN A 1046 -16.96 -7.04 29.54
N LEU A 1047 -18.11 -7.66 29.83
CA LEU A 1047 -18.86 -8.43 28.83
C LEU A 1047 -19.47 -7.49 27.78
N PRO A 1048 -19.64 -7.93 26.51
CA PRO A 1048 -20.35 -7.15 25.52
C PRO A 1048 -21.78 -6.84 25.97
N VAL A 1049 -22.17 -5.58 25.90
CA VAL A 1049 -23.55 -5.14 26.12
C VAL A 1049 -24.00 -4.42 24.85
N TYR A 1050 -25.21 -4.74 24.40
CA TYR A 1050 -25.75 -4.33 23.09
C TYR A 1050 -26.72 -3.17 23.25
N ASP A 1051 -26.22 -2.07 23.78
CA ASP A 1051 -27.00 -0.89 24.13
C ASP A 1051 -26.22 0.40 23.84
N TRP A 1052 -26.97 1.42 23.44
CA TRP A 1052 -26.55 2.82 23.45
C TRP A 1052 -27.75 3.68 23.83
N HIS A 1053 -27.51 4.86 24.38
CA HIS A 1053 -28.53 5.64 25.08
C HIS A 1053 -28.70 7.05 24.48
N PRO A 1054 -29.57 7.22 23.47
CA PRO A 1054 -29.84 8.53 22.86
C PRO A 1054 -30.41 9.54 23.86
N SER A 1055 -31.05 9.08 24.94
CA SER A 1055 -31.57 9.93 26.02
C SER A 1055 -30.49 10.74 26.74
N VAL A 1056 -29.23 10.31 26.67
CA VAL A 1056 -28.12 11.06 27.26
C VAL A 1056 -27.83 12.32 26.44
N LEU A 1057 -27.79 12.19 25.11
CA LEU A 1057 -27.61 13.32 24.19
C LEU A 1057 -28.79 14.30 24.25
N ALA A 1058 -30.00 13.77 24.47
CA ALA A 1058 -31.22 14.57 24.55
C ALA A 1058 -31.26 15.48 25.79
N LYS A 1059 -30.54 15.12 26.86
CA LYS A 1059 -30.44 15.94 28.08
C LYS A 1059 -29.39 17.04 27.98
N ALA A 1060 -28.41 16.90 27.10
CA ALA A 1060 -27.40 17.93 26.89
C ALA A 1060 -28.01 19.12 26.13
N ASP A 1061 -27.78 20.33 26.62
CA ASP A 1061 -28.29 21.59 26.06
C ASP A 1061 -27.17 22.54 25.57
N ALA A 1062 -25.93 22.07 25.59
CA ALA A 1062 -24.72 22.81 25.21
C ALA A 1062 -23.67 21.86 24.63
N SER A 1063 -22.84 22.36 23.71
CA SER A 1063 -21.67 21.63 23.22
C SER A 1063 -20.54 21.61 24.24
N ALA A 1064 -19.64 20.65 24.10
CA ALA A 1064 -18.41 20.58 24.88
C ALA A 1064 -17.50 21.82 24.66
N GLU A 1065 -17.53 22.41 23.46
CA GLU A 1065 -16.79 23.64 23.13
C GLU A 1065 -17.32 24.83 23.92
N TYR A 1066 -18.64 25.04 23.94
CA TYR A 1066 -19.26 26.13 24.69
C TYR A 1066 -19.05 25.97 26.20
N LEU A 1067 -19.16 24.75 26.73
CA LEU A 1067 -18.89 24.48 28.15
C LEU A 1067 -17.42 24.73 28.53
N ALA A 1068 -16.49 24.39 27.65
CA ALA A 1068 -15.07 24.69 27.86
C ALA A 1068 -14.81 26.21 27.87
N ALA A 1069 -15.46 26.98 27.01
CA ALA A 1069 -15.37 28.43 27.01
C ALA A 1069 -15.88 29.03 28.33
N LEU A 1070 -17.05 28.60 28.81
CA LEU A 1070 -17.60 29.03 30.10
C LEU A 1070 -16.69 28.67 31.29
N LEU A 1071 -16.09 27.48 31.26
CA LEU A 1071 -15.13 27.06 32.29
C LEU A 1071 -13.90 27.96 32.30
N ASN A 1072 -13.32 28.24 31.12
CA ASN A 1072 -12.13 29.09 31.00
C ASN A 1072 -12.39 30.54 31.39
N GLU A 1073 -13.55 31.08 31.03
CA GLU A 1073 -14.00 32.42 31.47
C GLU A 1073 -14.14 32.48 32.99
N HIS A 1074 -14.82 31.49 33.58
CA HIS A 1074 -14.99 31.42 35.03
C HIS A 1074 -13.64 31.27 35.75
N ALA A 1075 -12.78 30.37 35.27
CA ALA A 1075 -11.45 30.14 35.83
C ALA A 1075 -10.54 31.38 35.74
N SER A 1076 -10.75 32.24 34.73
CA SER A 1076 -10.04 33.52 34.61
C SER A 1076 -10.60 34.62 35.53
N SER A 1077 -11.86 34.49 35.96
CA SER A 1077 -12.56 35.46 36.82
C SER A 1077 -12.35 35.24 38.33
N ILE A 1078 -11.90 34.05 38.75
CA ILE A 1078 -11.63 33.73 40.15
C ILE A 1078 -10.27 34.26 40.61
N SER A 1079 -10.17 34.73 41.86
CA SER A 1079 -8.90 35.22 42.42
C SER A 1079 -7.91 34.07 42.70
N GLU A 1080 -6.60 34.36 42.68
CA GLU A 1080 -5.52 33.39 42.99
C GLU A 1080 -5.65 32.73 44.38
N GLU A 1081 -6.42 33.32 45.30
CA GLU A 1081 -6.69 32.75 46.63
C GLU A 1081 -7.83 31.73 46.60
N VAL A 1082 -8.83 31.91 45.74
CA VAL A 1082 -9.94 30.98 45.52
C VAL A 1082 -9.52 29.83 44.61
N SER A 1083 -8.60 30.06 43.67
CA SER A 1083 -8.04 29.02 42.79
C SER A 1083 -7.26 27.92 43.52
N LYS A 1084 -6.87 28.14 44.78
CA LYS A 1084 -6.23 27.13 45.64
C LYS A 1084 -7.22 26.14 46.26
N ASP A 1085 -8.51 26.43 46.25
CA ASP A 1085 -9.55 25.53 46.74
C ASP A 1085 -10.21 24.78 45.57
N SER A 1086 -9.57 23.68 45.13
CA SER A 1086 -10.07 22.80 44.07
C SER A 1086 -11.50 22.30 44.34
N SER A 1087 -11.92 22.19 45.62
CA SER A 1087 -13.27 21.78 46.00
C SER A 1087 -14.34 22.74 45.46
N SER A 1088 -14.12 24.05 45.61
CA SER A 1088 -15.10 25.07 45.21
C SER A 1088 -15.31 25.12 43.69
N LEU A 1089 -14.24 24.95 42.92
CA LEU A 1089 -14.29 24.93 41.46
C LEU A 1089 -14.96 23.65 40.96
N LYS A 1090 -14.68 22.48 41.57
CA LYS A 1090 -15.37 21.23 41.24
C LYS A 1090 -16.87 21.30 41.50
N ASP A 1091 -17.29 21.87 42.63
CA ASP A 1091 -18.70 22.05 42.95
C ASP A 1091 -19.40 22.98 41.95
N TRP A 1092 -18.71 24.05 41.52
CA TRP A 1092 -19.21 24.96 40.50
C TRP A 1092 -19.33 24.27 39.13
N ILE A 1093 -18.30 23.52 38.70
CA ILE A 1093 -18.31 22.73 37.45
C ILE A 1093 -19.48 21.74 37.47
N ASN A 1094 -19.62 20.99 38.56
CA ASN A 1094 -20.66 19.98 38.67
C ASN A 1094 -22.05 20.60 38.60
N THR A 1095 -22.28 21.69 39.35
CA THR A 1095 -23.61 22.33 39.44
C THR A 1095 -23.98 23.05 38.15
N ASN A 1096 -23.10 23.93 37.65
CA ASN A 1096 -23.44 24.88 36.59
C ASN A 1096 -23.20 24.33 35.18
N LEU A 1097 -22.27 23.37 35.02
CA LEU A 1097 -21.93 22.82 33.70
C LEU A 1097 -22.43 21.38 33.56
N VAL A 1098 -22.02 20.47 34.45
CA VAL A 1098 -22.27 19.02 34.25
C VAL A 1098 -23.73 18.64 34.52
N ILE A 1099 -24.30 19.05 35.65
CA ILE A 1099 -25.69 18.74 36.00
C ILE A 1099 -26.64 19.61 35.17
N GLN A 1100 -26.44 20.93 35.19
CA GLN A 1100 -27.36 21.87 34.58
C GLN A 1100 -27.37 21.79 33.06
N ARG A 1101 -26.20 21.67 32.41
CA ARG A 1101 -26.09 21.75 30.93
C ARG A 1101 -26.00 20.39 30.26
N LEU A 1102 -25.27 19.42 30.84
CA LEU A 1102 -25.19 18.06 30.27
C LEU A 1102 -26.27 17.11 30.79
N GLY A 1103 -26.99 17.47 31.86
CA GLY A 1103 -27.97 16.59 32.50
C GLY A 1103 -27.35 15.37 33.18
N VAL A 1104 -26.07 15.46 33.55
CA VAL A 1104 -25.30 14.37 34.16
C VAL A 1104 -25.29 14.54 35.68
N ALA A 1105 -26.21 13.87 36.36
CA ALA A 1105 -26.36 13.95 37.82
C ALA A 1105 -25.35 13.12 38.62
N ASN A 1106 -24.58 12.26 37.96
CA ASN A 1106 -23.70 11.27 38.59
C ASN A 1106 -22.26 11.36 38.06
N ALA A 1107 -21.73 12.58 37.91
CA ALA A 1107 -20.31 12.79 37.62
C ALA A 1107 -19.45 12.18 38.73
N LEU A 1108 -18.38 11.46 38.36
CA LEU A 1108 -17.41 10.95 39.33
C LEU A 1108 -16.51 12.09 39.80
N ASP A 1109 -16.04 12.03 41.03
CA ASP A 1109 -15.10 13.04 41.56
C ASP A 1109 -13.82 13.12 40.70
N GLU A 1110 -13.34 11.99 40.18
CA GLU A 1110 -12.21 11.93 39.24
C GLU A 1110 -12.49 12.66 37.92
N GLU A 1111 -13.73 12.62 37.42
CA GLU A 1111 -14.12 13.33 36.19
C GLU A 1111 -14.17 14.85 36.43
N LEU A 1112 -14.66 15.27 37.61
CA LEU A 1112 -14.70 16.68 38.01
C LEU A 1112 -13.30 17.23 38.30
N GLU A 1113 -12.45 16.44 38.96
CA GLU A 1113 -11.05 16.79 39.20
C GLU A 1113 -10.28 16.94 37.89
N ALA A 1114 -10.51 16.06 36.90
CA ALA A 1114 -9.86 16.18 35.60
C ALA A 1114 -10.22 17.50 34.89
N LEU A 1115 -11.49 17.92 34.96
CA LEU A 1115 -11.96 19.19 34.42
C LEU A 1115 -11.38 20.40 35.16
N ALA A 1116 -11.37 20.37 36.49
CA ALA A 1116 -10.82 21.45 37.31
C ALA A 1116 -9.31 21.60 37.13
N ALA A 1117 -8.58 20.49 37.04
CA ALA A 1117 -7.13 20.47 36.90
C ALA A 1117 -6.64 20.81 35.49
N ASN A 1118 -7.45 20.56 34.45
CA ASN A 1118 -7.05 20.75 33.06
C ASN A 1118 -8.10 21.52 32.23
N PRO A 1119 -8.36 22.81 32.51
CA PRO A 1119 -9.31 23.61 31.71
C PRO A 1119 -8.97 23.66 30.21
N GLY A 1120 -7.68 23.61 29.86
CA GLY A 1120 -7.22 23.54 28.46
C GLY A 1120 -7.57 22.23 27.73
N ALA A 1121 -7.93 21.17 28.44
CA ALA A 1121 -8.40 19.89 27.90
C ALA A 1121 -9.91 19.66 28.12
N ALA A 1122 -10.67 20.72 28.46
CA ALA A 1122 -12.06 20.59 28.88
C ALA A 1122 -12.98 20.04 27.78
N VAL A 1123 -12.74 20.38 26.51
CA VAL A 1123 -13.57 19.91 25.37
C VAL A 1123 -13.65 18.37 25.31
N PRO A 1124 -12.54 17.62 25.14
CA PRO A 1124 -12.61 16.15 25.11
C PRO A 1124 -13.06 15.54 26.45
N LEU A 1125 -12.90 16.23 27.58
CA LEU A 1125 -13.38 15.76 28.89
C LEU A 1125 -14.91 15.84 29.00
N PHE A 1126 -15.52 16.97 28.62
CA PHE A 1126 -16.98 17.12 28.57
C PHE A 1126 -17.60 16.18 27.54
N ALA A 1127 -17.02 16.10 26.34
CA ALA A 1127 -17.47 15.19 25.30
C ALA A 1127 -17.38 13.71 25.76
N GLY A 1128 -16.32 13.36 26.49
CA GLY A 1128 -16.14 12.05 27.11
C GLY A 1128 -17.18 11.72 28.18
N LEU A 1129 -17.63 12.69 28.99
CA LEU A 1129 -18.70 12.52 29.99
C LEU A 1129 -20.00 12.04 29.33
N VAL A 1130 -20.37 12.68 28.22
CA VAL A 1130 -21.56 12.36 27.42
C VAL A 1130 -21.37 11.01 26.72
N SER A 1131 -20.27 10.82 26.00
CA SER A 1131 -20.00 9.62 25.21
C SER A 1131 -20.00 8.34 26.05
N ARG A 1132 -19.35 8.34 27.22
CA ARG A 1132 -19.32 7.16 28.13
C ARG A 1132 -20.72 6.79 28.61
N ARG A 1133 -21.54 7.77 28.97
CA ARG A 1133 -22.91 7.56 29.46
C ARG A 1133 -23.87 7.16 28.33
N ALA A 1134 -23.66 7.69 27.12
CA ALA A 1134 -24.40 7.32 25.94
C ALA A 1134 -23.99 5.96 25.34
N ARG A 1135 -22.87 5.39 25.82
CA ARG A 1135 -22.20 4.20 25.27
C ARG A 1135 -21.82 4.34 23.80
N ILE A 1136 -21.28 5.50 23.46
CA ILE A 1136 -20.76 5.82 22.13
C ILE A 1136 -19.24 5.67 22.16
N GLY A 1137 -18.71 4.96 21.17
CA GLY A 1137 -17.29 4.72 20.98
C GLY A 1137 -16.73 5.61 19.89
N TRP A 1138 -15.50 6.07 20.12
CA TRP A 1138 -14.70 6.83 19.17
C TRP A 1138 -13.34 6.16 19.08
N SER A 1139 -12.82 5.98 17.86
CA SER A 1139 -11.54 5.29 17.66
C SER A 1139 -10.36 6.24 17.44
N THR A 1140 -10.66 7.50 17.13
CA THR A 1140 -9.67 8.55 16.88
C THR A 1140 -10.30 9.92 17.15
N GLY A 1141 -9.48 10.96 17.30
CA GLY A 1141 -9.92 12.37 17.21
C GLY A 1141 -9.58 12.97 15.85
N GLY A 1142 -9.42 12.15 14.81
CA GLY A 1142 -9.11 12.54 13.45
C GLY A 1142 -10.03 11.85 12.44
N HIS A 1143 -9.74 11.96 11.15
CA HIS A 1143 -10.57 11.34 10.11
C HIS A 1143 -10.37 9.82 10.06
N SER A 1144 -11.31 9.12 9.43
CA SER A 1144 -11.23 7.69 9.14
C SER A 1144 -11.44 7.39 7.66
N ALA A 1145 -10.98 6.21 7.23
CA ALA A 1145 -11.08 5.76 5.84
C ALA A 1145 -12.42 5.09 5.51
N VAL A 1146 -13.50 5.44 6.22
CA VAL A 1146 -14.84 4.90 5.97
C VAL A 1146 -15.38 5.50 4.67
N ASP A 1147 -15.91 4.64 3.79
CA ASP A 1147 -16.66 5.10 2.62
C ASP A 1147 -17.88 5.89 3.08
N VAL A 1148 -18.03 7.11 2.56
CA VAL A 1148 -19.11 8.03 2.96
C VAL A 1148 -20.31 7.91 2.03
N ASN A 1149 -21.49 8.31 2.51
CA ASN A 1149 -22.71 8.20 1.72
C ASN A 1149 -22.80 9.29 0.64
N VAL A 1150 -23.37 8.93 -0.50
CA VAL A 1150 -23.78 9.85 -1.58
C VAL A 1150 -25.31 9.89 -1.62
N TYR A 1151 -25.88 11.09 -1.68
CA TYR A 1151 -27.31 11.34 -1.81
C TYR A 1151 -27.61 12.12 -3.07
N SER A 1152 -28.80 11.95 -3.64
CA SER A 1152 -29.24 12.74 -4.78
C SER A 1152 -30.76 12.87 -4.84
N SER A 1153 -31.25 13.98 -5.38
CA SER A 1153 -32.65 14.15 -5.79
C SER A 1153 -33.05 13.23 -6.95
N GLY A 1154 -32.08 12.57 -7.59
CA GLY A 1154 -32.26 11.94 -8.90
C GLY A 1154 -32.26 12.97 -10.03
N GLY A 1155 -32.18 12.50 -11.27
CA GLY A 1155 -32.18 13.38 -12.44
C GLY A 1155 -31.30 12.86 -13.58
N LYS A 1156 -31.15 13.67 -14.63
CA LYS A 1156 -30.37 13.31 -15.80
C LYS A 1156 -28.90 13.15 -15.44
N GLY A 1157 -28.36 11.95 -15.68
CA GLY A 1157 -26.93 11.65 -15.50
C GLY A 1157 -26.53 11.25 -14.07
N THR A 1158 -27.42 11.34 -13.07
CA THR A 1158 -27.09 10.96 -11.68
C THR A 1158 -26.83 9.45 -11.53
N GLU A 1159 -27.32 8.61 -12.44
CA GLU A 1159 -27.00 7.18 -12.46
C GLU A 1159 -25.48 6.91 -12.57
N LYS A 1160 -24.69 7.86 -13.11
CA LYS A 1160 -23.22 7.74 -13.16
C LYS A 1160 -22.55 7.76 -11.78
N ILE A 1161 -23.21 8.34 -10.79
CA ILE A 1161 -22.72 8.43 -9.41
C ILE A 1161 -23.47 7.47 -8.46
N ARG A 1162 -24.20 6.50 -9.01
CA ARG A 1162 -24.95 5.49 -8.22
C ARG A 1162 -24.06 4.31 -7.86
N GLY A 1163 -24.25 3.76 -6.66
CA GLY A 1163 -23.43 2.65 -6.15
C GLY A 1163 -22.13 3.13 -5.50
N ASN A 1164 -21.07 2.32 -5.52
CA ASN A 1164 -19.78 2.71 -4.93
C ASN A 1164 -18.88 3.39 -5.97
N VAL A 1165 -18.64 4.69 -5.79
CA VAL A 1165 -17.87 5.54 -6.70
C VAL A 1165 -16.63 6.12 -6.02
N GLU A 1166 -15.72 6.70 -6.80
CA GLU A 1166 -14.63 7.50 -6.24
C GLU A 1166 -15.11 8.96 -6.08
N ASN A 1167 -14.60 9.70 -5.10
CA ASN A 1167 -14.93 11.13 -4.97
C ASN A 1167 -14.62 11.97 -6.24
N THR A 1168 -13.67 11.54 -7.08
CA THR A 1168 -13.39 12.16 -8.38
C THR A 1168 -14.49 11.95 -9.42
N ASP A 1169 -15.28 10.88 -9.30
CA ASP A 1169 -16.41 10.63 -10.20
C ASP A 1169 -17.57 11.59 -9.92
N ILE A 1170 -17.72 12.03 -8.66
CA ILE A 1170 -18.64 13.11 -8.29
C ILE A 1170 -18.20 14.41 -8.98
N GLY A 1171 -16.91 14.78 -8.90
CA GLY A 1171 -16.39 15.95 -9.60
C GLY A 1171 -16.56 15.87 -11.13
N LYS A 1172 -16.38 14.69 -11.74
CA LYS A 1172 -16.67 14.46 -13.16
C LYS A 1172 -18.16 14.60 -13.49
N PHE A 1173 -19.04 14.19 -12.59
CA PHE A 1173 -20.48 14.39 -12.78
C PHE A 1173 -20.83 15.89 -12.73
N LEU A 1174 -20.30 16.64 -11.75
CA LEU A 1174 -20.56 18.08 -11.61
C LEU A 1174 -20.19 18.84 -12.89
N ARG A 1175 -18.97 18.61 -13.43
CA ARG A 1175 -18.52 19.27 -14.68
C ARG A 1175 -19.38 18.89 -15.89
N GLU A 1176 -19.76 17.62 -16.01
CA GLU A 1176 -20.49 17.10 -17.16
C GLU A 1176 -21.94 17.59 -17.16
N TYR A 1177 -22.58 17.63 -15.98
CA TYR A 1177 -23.95 18.11 -15.84
C TYR A 1177 -24.08 19.60 -16.23
N LEU A 1178 -23.13 20.42 -15.78
CA LEU A 1178 -23.05 21.85 -16.09
C LEU A 1178 -22.47 22.14 -17.49
N SER A 1179 -21.94 21.12 -18.18
CA SER A 1179 -21.28 21.27 -19.49
C SER A 1179 -20.14 22.31 -19.46
N VAL A 1180 -19.34 22.29 -18.40
CA VAL A 1180 -18.19 23.19 -18.19
C VAL A 1180 -16.88 22.49 -18.52
N ASP A 1181 -16.01 23.16 -19.28
CA ASP A 1181 -14.67 22.67 -19.61
C ASP A 1181 -13.64 23.18 -18.58
N VAL A 1182 -13.42 22.38 -17.54
CA VAL A 1182 -12.44 22.67 -16.49
C VAL A 1182 -11.00 22.60 -17.02
N ASP A 1183 -10.73 21.84 -18.10
CA ASP A 1183 -9.38 21.70 -18.65
C ASP A 1183 -8.95 22.98 -19.39
N GLU A 1184 -9.88 23.66 -20.07
CA GLU A 1184 -9.62 24.97 -20.68
C GLU A 1184 -9.31 26.04 -19.62
N ILE A 1185 -10.11 26.12 -18.55
CA ILE A 1185 -9.86 27.04 -17.42
C ILE A 1185 -8.54 26.70 -16.73
N THR A 1186 -8.22 25.43 -16.54
CA THR A 1186 -6.94 24.99 -15.97
C THR A 1186 -5.76 25.43 -16.83
N LYS A 1187 -5.92 25.40 -18.16
CA LYS A 1187 -4.89 25.88 -19.10
C LYS A 1187 -4.71 27.39 -19.00
N GLU A 1188 -5.81 28.16 -19.02
CA GLU A 1188 -5.76 29.61 -18.83
C GLU A 1188 -5.11 29.99 -17.50
N LEU A 1189 -5.46 29.28 -16.42
CA LEU A 1189 -4.88 29.46 -15.10
C LEU A 1189 -3.36 29.27 -15.14
N ARG A 1190 -2.89 28.15 -15.71
CA ARG A 1190 -1.46 27.84 -15.84
C ARG A 1190 -0.73 28.88 -16.68
N GLU A 1191 -1.31 29.32 -17.79
CA GLU A 1191 -0.74 30.35 -18.65
C GLU A 1191 -0.62 31.70 -17.93
N LYS A 1192 -1.64 32.13 -17.18
CA LYS A 1192 -1.61 33.38 -16.42
C LYS A 1192 -0.67 33.31 -15.22
N MET A 1193 -0.56 32.16 -14.55
CA MET A 1193 0.41 31.95 -13.49
C MET A 1193 1.86 31.95 -14.00
N ASP A 1194 2.11 31.43 -15.21
CA ASP A 1194 3.45 31.49 -15.84
C ASP A 1194 3.78 32.90 -16.40
N MET A 1195 2.78 33.70 -16.76
CA MET A 1195 2.94 35.05 -17.35
C MET A 1195 3.01 36.19 -16.32
N GLY A 1196 2.63 35.94 -15.07
CA GLY A 1196 2.53 36.94 -13.99
C GLY A 1196 3.69 36.87 -13.00
N SER A 1197 4.49 37.94 -12.93
CA SER A 1197 5.46 38.18 -11.87
C SER A 1197 4.84 38.12 -10.48
N LEU A 1198 5.21 37.12 -9.68
CA LEU A 1198 4.96 37.10 -8.23
C LEU A 1198 5.52 38.39 -7.59
N PRO A 1199 4.73 39.16 -6.82
CA PRO A 1199 5.26 40.23 -5.99
C PRO A 1199 6.29 39.65 -5.01
N VAL A 1200 7.45 40.29 -4.94
CA VAL A 1200 8.56 39.93 -4.07
C VAL A 1200 8.15 40.15 -2.62
N GLY A 1201 7.75 39.08 -1.93
CA GLY A 1201 7.40 39.06 -0.50
C GLY A 1201 7.13 37.67 0.08
N MET A 1202 6.77 36.69 -0.76
CA MET A 1202 6.28 35.37 -0.32
C MET A 1202 7.30 34.23 -0.41
N MET A 1203 8.53 34.41 0.07
CA MET A 1203 9.45 33.28 0.30
C MET A 1203 10.13 33.40 1.65
N GLY A 1204 9.40 33.03 2.70
CA GLY A 1204 9.90 32.97 4.06
C GLY A 1204 8.98 32.14 4.95
N GLY A 1205 8.87 30.82 4.69
CA GLY A 1205 8.28 29.86 5.61
C GLY A 1205 9.37 29.00 6.22
N GLU A 1206 9.81 29.34 7.42
CA GLU A 1206 10.65 28.50 8.26
C GLU A 1206 9.92 27.19 8.60
N ARG A 1207 10.68 26.11 8.77
CA ARG A 1207 10.18 24.88 9.40
C ARG A 1207 9.73 25.22 10.82
N VAL A 1208 8.43 25.26 11.06
CA VAL A 1208 7.88 25.16 12.41
C VAL A 1208 7.67 23.68 12.69
N GLY A 1209 8.32 23.22 13.77
CA GLY A 1209 8.30 21.84 14.22
C GLY A 1209 6.93 21.38 14.72
N GLU A 1210 6.87 20.07 14.93
CA GLU A 1210 5.81 19.35 15.62
C GLU A 1210 5.26 20.14 16.84
N GLY A 1211 3.95 20.37 16.86
CA GLY A 1211 3.24 20.88 18.03
C GLY A 1211 2.51 22.21 17.81
N MET A 1212 1.47 22.23 16.96
CA MET A 1212 0.35 23.16 17.13
C MET A 1212 -0.89 22.57 16.45
N HIS A 1213 -1.93 22.35 17.25
CA HIS A 1213 -3.27 22.03 16.75
C HIS A 1213 -3.73 23.15 15.82
N VAL A 1214 -3.86 22.84 14.54
CA VAL A 1214 -4.61 23.66 13.59
C VAL A 1214 -6.05 23.23 13.75
N GLY A 1215 -6.85 24.02 14.46
CA GLY A 1215 -8.29 24.04 14.26
C GLY A 1215 -8.54 24.57 12.87
N LEU A 1216 -9.08 23.71 12.01
CA LEU A 1216 -9.88 24.15 10.88
C LEU A 1216 -11.23 24.63 11.42
#